data_AF-A0A9R0JPJ0-F1
#
_entry.id   AF-A0A9R0JPJ0-F1
#
_cell.length_a   1.000
_cell.length_b   1.000
_cell.length_c   1.000
_cell.angle_alpha   90.00
_cell.angle_beta   90.00
_cell.angle_gamma   90.00
#
_symmetry.space_group_name_H-M   'P 1'
#
loop_
_entity.id
_entity.type
_entity.pdbx_description
1 polymer ?
#
loop_
_entity_poly.entity_id
_entity_poly.type
_entity_poly.pdbx_seq_one_letter_code
_entity_poly.pdbx_strand_id
1 'polypeptide(L)'
;MSAPAYPGEPRPNTQRPSGPPAGYNPNFQRGPDPSLSQNFQNLQLNQQQNAPSQPPFGGPRGPPPFGQNAPPFGGPSPVSRPGPPPPGVVPRGVGPPGGPPQSMIPPNMGSGRPSGPMPGQPSPFTSRGPPPGALPPGVAPPQFQGSQPGPPQPGARPSSFGSSPLATGPFPSSSTQPRPVTNGPPSFSGGFPGGPPVSSAGSQQPVARGPPPFGMQQSTMMRPHLGSQHAGAPPTESLSGPSQQASPFSVVPQHVQPPSGSPYGQPPSASPFGQPPSGSPFGQQPSGSPFGQQPWQTQPRQVAPSSFSSSVQPPTMYGMPPPMGSQTMAGMPSAVGQMGGPMASKVDPSQIPRPFPSPSVVLYETRQGNQANPPPPATSEYIVTDTGNCSPRNMRCTISQIPCTSELLTTSGMPLALLVQPFALPHPSEEPIQVVDFGERGPLRCSRCKGYINPFMKFIDQGRQFICNLCGFTDETPRDYQCNLGPDGRRRDADERPELSKGTVEFVATKEYMVRDPMPAVFFFLVDVSMNAIQTGATAATCSAINQVIADLPEGPRTMVGIATFDSTIHFYNLKRALQQPLMLIVPDVHDVYTPLETDIIVQLSECRQHLELLLESIPTMFQSNMIADSAFGAAVKAAYLAMKSTGGKLLVFQSVLPSIGISALSVREAEGRANTSAGDKEAHKLLQPADKTLRELALELAEYQVCVDVFLNTQAYMDIASISVVARTTGGQVYYYYPFSALSDTAKLYNDLRWNVSRPQGFEAVMRVRCSQGLQVQEYTGNFCKRIPTDVDLPAIDCDKTITVTVKHDDKLQDGAECAFQCAILYTTVYGQRRIRVMNLSLSCTSTLPNIFRSADLDAQFTCFLKQAGSEIPTLPLSQVREHATNHCVNILHSYRKFCSTVQSTGQLILPEALKLLPLYTLALTKSTGLRTDGRIDDRSFWMSYASSVSAPLAVPLVYPRLIAINDLLSKETDGSLIPSALPLSSENISDDGIYLLENGMDALIYIGNAVNSNTLQELFGFSSVAEIPAQFVLQQHDNSMSKKLNEVINEIRRQRCSYLRLKLCRQGDSSGMLFFSFMVEDKSPMGLSYVEFLVHIHRQIQIKMD
;
A
#
# COMPACT_ATOMS: atom_id res chain seq x y z
N MET A 1 -34.30 7.95 -12.52
CA MET A 1 -35.49 8.32 -13.32
C MET A 1 -35.34 7.73 -14.71
N SER A 2 -36.44 7.39 -15.40
CA SER A 2 -36.40 6.84 -16.77
C SER A 2 -36.55 7.95 -17.80
N ALA A 3 -35.65 8.01 -18.79
CA ALA A 3 -35.73 8.97 -19.88
C ALA A 3 -36.60 8.45 -21.06
N PRO A 4 -37.31 9.32 -21.79
CA PRO A 4 -38.24 8.92 -22.85
C PRO A 4 -37.53 8.66 -24.20
N ALA A 5 -38.11 7.77 -25.01
CA ALA A 5 -37.70 7.54 -26.39
C ALA A 5 -38.45 8.47 -27.37
N TYR A 6 -37.79 8.88 -28.45
CA TYR A 6 -38.40 9.56 -29.60
C TYR A 6 -38.50 8.61 -30.81
N PRO A 7 -39.51 8.75 -31.69
CA PRO A 7 -39.71 7.89 -32.84
C PRO A 7 -38.77 8.25 -34.01
N GLY A 8 -38.53 7.29 -34.90
CA GLY A 8 -37.67 7.46 -36.09
C GLY A 8 -38.41 7.29 -37.43
N GLU A 9 -37.67 7.49 -38.52
CA GLU A 9 -38.13 7.27 -39.91
C GLU A 9 -37.10 6.43 -40.73
N PRO A 10 -37.50 5.83 -41.87
CA PRO A 10 -36.93 4.56 -42.31
C PRO A 10 -35.92 4.63 -43.49
N ARG A 11 -35.15 3.54 -43.67
CA ARG A 11 -34.45 3.20 -44.93
C ARG A 11 -34.60 1.71 -45.28
N PRO A 12 -34.44 1.30 -46.56
CA PRO A 12 -35.20 0.17 -47.10
C PRO A 12 -34.45 -1.19 -47.17
N ASN A 13 -35.16 -2.23 -46.72
CA ASN A 13 -35.35 -3.57 -47.32
C ASN A 13 -34.36 -4.08 -48.39
N THR A 14 -33.60 -5.15 -48.05
CA THR A 14 -33.13 -6.15 -49.04
C THR A 14 -33.02 -7.58 -48.46
N GLN A 15 -33.93 -8.45 -48.89
CA GLN A 15 -33.77 -9.90 -49.20
C GLN A 15 -33.17 -10.88 -48.15
N ARG A 16 -33.96 -11.91 -47.79
CA ARG A 16 -33.51 -13.23 -47.29
C ARG A 16 -32.96 -14.08 -48.45
N PRO A 17 -32.02 -15.03 -48.23
CA PRO A 17 -32.25 -16.31 -47.51
C PRO A 17 -31.67 -16.26 -46.07
N SER A 18 -31.54 -17.31 -45.24
CA SER A 18 -31.73 -18.77 -45.38
C SER A 18 -32.39 -19.38 -44.12
N GLY A 19 -32.53 -20.70 -44.04
CA GLY A 19 -32.80 -21.45 -42.78
C GLY A 19 -31.63 -22.39 -42.41
N PRO A 20 -31.37 -22.66 -41.12
CA PRO A 20 -30.24 -23.50 -40.68
C PRO A 20 -30.60 -25.00 -40.59
N PRO A 21 -29.61 -25.91 -40.67
CA PRO A 21 -29.79 -27.33 -40.36
C PRO A 21 -29.91 -27.57 -38.84
N ALA A 22 -30.59 -28.64 -38.44
CA ALA A 22 -30.87 -28.96 -37.04
C ALA A 22 -29.71 -29.72 -36.35
N GLY A 23 -29.45 -29.42 -35.07
CA GLY A 23 -28.46 -30.15 -34.28
C GLY A 23 -27.88 -29.40 -33.07
N TYR A 24 -28.70 -28.80 -32.21
CA TYR A 24 -28.21 -28.18 -30.96
C TYR A 24 -29.13 -28.50 -29.76
N ASN A 25 -28.53 -28.69 -28.59
CA ASN A 25 -29.20 -29.23 -27.39
C ASN A 25 -29.44 -28.09 -26.37
N PRO A 26 -30.69 -27.68 -26.10
CA PRO A 26 -30.97 -26.40 -25.42
C PRO A 26 -30.96 -26.53 -23.89
N ASN A 27 -29.80 -26.40 -23.24
CA ASN A 27 -29.76 -26.38 -21.77
C ASN A 27 -28.61 -25.56 -21.12
N PHE A 28 -28.08 -24.52 -21.78
CA PHE A 28 -27.06 -23.62 -21.21
C PHE A 28 -27.21 -22.15 -21.67
N GLN A 29 -28.37 -21.55 -21.41
CA GLN A 29 -28.54 -20.08 -21.44
C GLN A 29 -29.46 -19.59 -20.32
N ARG A 30 -28.86 -19.16 -19.20
CA ARG A 30 -29.40 -18.02 -18.43
C ARG A 30 -28.55 -16.80 -18.79
N GLY A 31 -29.20 -15.72 -19.21
CA GLY A 31 -28.53 -14.42 -19.36
C GLY A 31 -28.14 -13.81 -18.00
N PRO A 32 -27.41 -12.69 -17.99
CA PRO A 32 -27.07 -11.99 -16.77
C PRO A 32 -28.34 -11.50 -16.05
N ASP A 33 -28.41 -11.76 -14.75
CA ASP A 33 -29.48 -11.31 -13.87
C ASP A 33 -29.35 -9.79 -13.62
N PRO A 34 -30.39 -8.96 -13.86
CA PRO A 34 -30.27 -7.50 -13.74
C PRO A 34 -30.11 -6.98 -12.30
N SER A 35 -30.14 -7.85 -11.29
CA SER A 35 -30.00 -7.55 -9.85
C SER A 35 -28.78 -6.67 -9.51
N LEU A 36 -27.64 -6.87 -10.18
CA LEU A 36 -26.44 -6.04 -10.02
C LEU A 36 -26.66 -4.55 -10.34
N SER A 37 -27.63 -4.19 -11.19
CA SER A 37 -27.92 -2.80 -11.56
C SER A 37 -28.87 -2.09 -10.58
N GLN A 38 -29.72 -2.85 -9.86
CA GLN A 38 -30.70 -2.29 -8.93
C GLN A 38 -30.12 -2.09 -7.52
N ASN A 39 -29.12 -2.88 -7.13
CA ASN A 39 -28.49 -2.80 -5.81
C ASN A 39 -27.72 -1.49 -5.52
N PHE A 40 -27.58 -0.59 -6.50
CA PHE A 40 -27.02 0.76 -6.31
C PHE A 40 -28.08 1.85 -6.01
N GLN A 41 -29.39 1.56 -6.10
CA GLN A 41 -30.43 2.58 -5.93
C GLN A 41 -31.03 2.66 -4.51
N ASN A 42 -30.82 1.65 -3.65
CA ASN A 42 -31.37 1.60 -2.29
C ASN A 42 -30.43 2.16 -1.22
N LEU A 43 -29.98 3.41 -1.39
CA LEU A 43 -29.26 4.17 -0.35
C LEU A 43 -30.20 5.16 0.40
N GLN A 44 -31.36 4.66 0.81
CA GLN A 44 -32.29 5.38 1.70
C GLN A 44 -32.69 4.49 2.89
N LEU A 45 -32.02 4.72 4.02
CA LEU A 45 -32.32 4.06 5.30
C LEU A 45 -32.31 5.08 6.45
N ASN A 46 -33.39 5.86 6.58
CA ASN A 46 -33.87 6.24 7.91
C ASN A 46 -35.34 6.70 7.87
N GLN A 47 -36.24 5.89 8.42
CA GLN A 47 -37.56 6.35 8.85
C GLN A 47 -38.04 5.49 10.03
N GLN A 48 -37.63 5.87 11.24
CA GLN A 48 -38.24 5.36 12.46
C GLN A 48 -39.69 5.86 12.53
N GLN A 49 -40.66 4.94 12.52
CA GLN A 49 -42.06 5.28 12.79
C GLN A 49 -42.26 5.42 14.30
N ASN A 50 -42.92 6.49 14.75
CA ASN A 50 -43.46 6.57 16.09
C ASN A 50 -44.65 7.54 16.19
N ALA A 51 -45.53 7.29 17.18
CA ALA A 51 -46.78 7.99 17.52
C ALA A 51 -48.02 7.79 16.59
N PRO A 52 -49.17 7.34 17.13
CA PRO A 52 -50.44 7.19 16.40
C PRO A 52 -51.42 8.36 16.59
N SER A 53 -52.47 8.44 15.75
CA SER A 53 -53.59 9.37 15.90
C SER A 53 -54.96 8.66 15.71
N GLN A 54 -55.99 9.11 16.44
CA GLN A 54 -57.32 8.51 16.48
C GLN A 54 -58.31 9.10 15.46
N PRO A 55 -59.36 8.33 15.12
CA PRO A 55 -60.74 8.83 15.19
C PRO A 55 -61.66 7.96 16.11
N PRO A 56 -62.93 8.38 16.39
CA PRO A 56 -63.53 8.12 17.72
C PRO A 56 -64.87 7.33 17.81
N PHE A 57 -65.30 7.12 19.06
CA PHE A 57 -66.64 6.76 19.60
C PHE A 57 -67.18 5.31 19.51
N GLY A 58 -67.53 4.75 20.69
CA GLY A 58 -68.40 3.56 20.85
C GLY A 58 -68.15 2.71 22.12
N GLY A 59 -68.91 2.90 23.20
CA GLY A 59 -68.92 2.02 24.40
C GLY A 59 -70.25 1.22 24.54
N PRO A 60 -70.63 0.64 25.71
CA PRO A 60 -70.01 0.72 27.06
C PRO A 60 -70.00 -0.59 27.93
N ARG A 61 -69.53 -0.50 29.21
CA ARG A 61 -69.55 -1.50 30.35
C ARG A 61 -68.52 -2.66 30.27
N GLY A 62 -67.79 -3.13 31.30
CA GLY A 62 -67.56 -2.73 32.73
C GLY A 62 -68.18 -3.68 33.79
N PRO A 63 -67.57 -3.95 34.99
CA PRO A 63 -66.25 -3.59 35.57
C PRO A 63 -65.43 -4.78 36.29
N PRO A 64 -64.25 -4.55 36.94
CA PRO A 64 -63.32 -5.55 37.60
C PRO A 64 -63.50 -5.68 39.17
N PRO A 65 -62.62 -6.23 40.10
CA PRO A 65 -61.15 -6.57 40.13
C PRO A 65 -60.65 -7.78 41.03
N PHE A 66 -59.38 -7.74 41.57
CA PHE A 66 -58.61 -8.63 42.52
C PHE A 66 -57.77 -9.81 41.94
N GLY A 67 -56.66 -10.31 42.55
CA GLY A 67 -55.98 -10.07 43.86
C GLY A 67 -54.51 -10.60 43.95
N GLN A 68 -53.90 -10.78 45.16
CA GLN A 68 -52.43 -10.96 45.41
C GLN A 68 -51.96 -12.26 46.13
N ASN A 69 -50.70 -12.68 45.87
CA ASN A 69 -49.65 -13.35 46.70
C ASN A 69 -49.79 -14.67 47.53
N ALA A 70 -48.84 -15.62 47.25
CA ALA A 70 -48.05 -16.51 48.17
C ALA A 70 -48.74 -17.64 49.00
N PRO A 71 -48.03 -18.59 49.71
CA PRO A 71 -46.60 -18.98 49.81
C PRO A 71 -46.33 -20.46 49.33
N PRO A 72 -45.91 -21.53 50.09
CA PRO A 72 -44.81 -21.79 51.07
C PRO A 72 -43.92 -23.10 50.90
N PHE A 73 -42.67 -23.05 51.40
CA PHE A 73 -41.79 -24.07 52.09
C PHE A 73 -41.73 -25.61 51.81
N GLY A 74 -40.48 -26.17 51.81
CA GLY A 74 -40.16 -27.54 52.34
C GLY A 74 -38.99 -28.34 51.69
N GLY A 75 -38.07 -28.94 52.49
CA GLY A 75 -37.03 -29.93 52.08
C GLY A 75 -37.10 -31.23 52.92
N PRO A 76 -36.13 -32.20 52.93
CA PRO A 76 -34.70 -32.14 52.53
C PRO A 76 -34.14 -33.39 51.74
N SER A 77 -32.80 -33.49 51.62
CA SER A 77 -31.96 -34.53 50.92
C SER A 77 -31.79 -35.87 51.72
N PRO A 78 -31.04 -36.96 51.31
CA PRO A 78 -29.58 -36.90 50.94
C PRO A 78 -28.90 -38.07 50.08
N VAL A 79 -27.59 -37.89 49.80
CA VAL A 79 -26.47 -38.84 49.40
C VAL A 79 -26.58 -39.79 48.16
N SER A 80 -25.65 -39.66 47.18
CA SER A 80 -24.64 -40.73 46.79
C SER A 80 -23.87 -40.50 45.45
N ARG A 81 -22.53 -40.69 45.51
CA ARG A 81 -21.52 -40.99 44.45
C ARG A 81 -20.68 -42.20 44.96
N PRO A 82 -19.70 -42.83 44.25
CA PRO A 82 -19.09 -42.60 42.92
C PRO A 82 -19.39 -43.78 41.94
N GLY A 83 -18.72 -44.08 40.81
CA GLY A 83 -17.47 -43.62 40.15
C GLY A 83 -17.21 -44.32 38.78
N PRO A 84 -16.02 -44.14 38.14
CA PRO A 84 -15.62 -44.70 36.81
C PRO A 84 -14.84 -46.07 36.97
N PRO A 85 -14.08 -46.68 36.00
CA PRO A 85 -13.50 -46.20 34.72
C PRO A 85 -13.56 -47.20 33.49
N PRO A 86 -12.49 -47.60 32.71
CA PRO A 86 -12.29 -47.11 31.32
C PRO A 86 -11.92 -48.21 30.25
N PRO A 87 -10.93 -48.14 29.27
CA PRO A 87 -11.11 -48.75 27.92
C PRO A 87 -9.99 -49.74 27.43
N GLY A 88 -10.11 -50.24 26.18
CA GLY A 88 -9.09 -51.02 25.42
C GLY A 88 -9.59 -51.34 23.99
N VAL A 89 -8.87 -51.38 22.84
CA VAL A 89 -7.45 -51.49 22.39
C VAL A 89 -7.05 -52.92 21.91
N VAL A 90 -6.72 -53.05 20.60
CA VAL A 90 -6.07 -54.17 19.83
C VAL A 90 -6.76 -55.57 19.75
N PRO A 91 -6.27 -56.58 18.97
CA PRO A 91 -5.97 -56.65 17.51
C PRO A 91 -6.45 -57.96 16.79
N ARG A 92 -6.05 -58.14 15.50
CA ARG A 92 -5.81 -59.43 14.77
C ARG A 92 -6.91 -60.54 14.74
N GLY A 93 -7.74 -60.50 13.69
CA GLY A 93 -7.80 -61.51 12.59
C GLY A 93 -8.31 -62.95 12.81
N VAL A 94 -8.42 -63.67 11.66
CA VAL A 94 -8.70 -65.12 11.46
C VAL A 94 -10.14 -65.63 11.67
N GLY A 95 -10.69 -66.32 10.64
CA GLY A 95 -11.64 -67.44 10.85
C GLY A 95 -13.01 -67.38 10.12
N PRO A 96 -13.33 -68.33 9.22
CA PRO A 96 -14.66 -68.52 8.61
C PRO A 96 -15.41 -69.71 9.27
N PRO A 97 -16.61 -70.13 8.78
CA PRO A 97 -16.63 -71.16 7.72
C PRO A 97 -17.85 -71.15 6.73
N GLY A 98 -17.70 -71.89 5.62
CA GLY A 98 -18.80 -72.37 4.75
C GLY A 98 -18.96 -71.67 3.39
N GLY A 99 -19.08 -72.36 2.24
CA GLY A 99 -19.04 -73.81 1.99
C GLY A 99 -18.96 -74.13 0.46
N PRO A 100 -18.47 -75.32 0.06
CA PRO A 100 -17.90 -75.61 -1.29
C PRO A 100 -18.92 -76.14 -2.34
N PRO A 101 -18.56 -76.51 -3.61
CA PRO A 101 -17.25 -76.70 -4.30
C PRO A 101 -17.20 -75.90 -5.66
N GLN A 102 -16.50 -76.14 -6.81
CA GLN A 102 -15.23 -76.71 -7.39
C GLN A 102 -15.23 -76.28 -8.92
N SER A 103 -14.33 -76.55 -9.89
CA SER A 103 -12.88 -76.83 -10.13
C SER A 103 -12.67 -76.86 -11.71
N MET A 104 -11.59 -77.20 -12.43
CA MET A 104 -10.18 -77.65 -12.22
C MET A 104 -9.37 -77.51 -13.55
N ILE A 105 -8.02 -77.60 -13.50
CA ILE A 105 -7.03 -77.97 -14.59
C ILE A 105 -6.83 -77.03 -15.83
N PRO A 106 -5.56 -76.71 -16.23
CA PRO A 106 -5.15 -76.06 -17.51
C PRO A 106 -4.52 -77.06 -18.52
N PRO A 107 -4.19 -76.73 -19.82
CA PRO A 107 -2.85 -76.14 -20.16
C PRO A 107 -2.62 -75.47 -21.59
N ASN A 108 -1.39 -74.91 -21.77
CA ASN A 108 -0.47 -75.01 -22.95
C ASN A 108 -0.46 -74.02 -24.16
N MET A 109 0.77 -73.67 -24.59
CA MET A 109 1.32 -73.19 -25.92
C MET A 109 0.63 -72.06 -26.72
N GLY A 110 1.34 -71.26 -27.55
CA GLY A 110 2.79 -71.13 -27.77
C GLY A 110 3.18 -70.42 -29.10
N SER A 111 4.31 -69.69 -29.11
CA SER A 111 4.93 -68.97 -30.27
C SER A 111 4.16 -67.78 -30.88
N GLY A 112 4.81 -66.75 -31.46
CA GLY A 112 6.25 -66.52 -31.68
C GLY A 112 6.59 -65.03 -31.91
N ARG A 113 7.89 -64.69 -31.84
CA ARG A 113 8.45 -63.31 -31.89
C ARG A 113 9.35 -63.13 -33.12
N PRO A 114 9.36 -61.94 -33.74
CA PRO A 114 10.57 -61.10 -33.75
C PRO A 114 10.26 -59.60 -33.52
N SER A 115 11.17 -58.72 -33.09
CA SER A 115 12.50 -58.92 -32.48
C SER A 115 12.86 -57.74 -31.55
N GLY A 116 13.36 -56.62 -32.10
CA GLY A 116 13.81 -55.41 -31.39
C GLY A 116 14.41 -54.36 -32.36
N PRO A 117 15.20 -53.36 -31.89
CA PRO A 117 15.61 -53.09 -30.51
C PRO A 117 15.35 -51.65 -29.98
N MET A 118 15.68 -51.44 -28.69
CA MET A 118 15.74 -50.18 -27.90
C MET A 118 17.03 -49.36 -28.22
N PRO A 119 17.37 -48.19 -27.59
CA PRO A 119 16.74 -47.38 -26.50
C PRO A 119 16.52 -45.89 -26.90
N GLY A 120 16.20 -44.88 -26.07
CA GLY A 120 15.81 -44.74 -24.64
C GLY A 120 16.17 -43.33 -24.11
N GLN A 121 15.40 -42.76 -23.16
CA GLN A 121 15.61 -41.38 -22.62
C GLN A 121 15.49 -41.31 -21.08
N PRO A 122 16.08 -40.27 -20.42
CA PRO A 122 16.21 -40.21 -18.96
C PRO A 122 15.10 -39.42 -18.22
N SER A 123 14.92 -39.75 -16.94
CA SER A 123 14.00 -39.08 -15.99
C SER A 123 14.64 -37.85 -15.31
N PRO A 124 13.82 -36.92 -14.76
CA PRO A 124 14.27 -35.97 -13.73
C PRO A 124 13.51 -36.05 -12.39
N PHE A 125 14.28 -36.24 -11.32
CA PHE A 125 14.13 -35.71 -9.94
C PHE A 125 12.81 -35.77 -9.15
N THR A 126 12.90 -36.43 -7.99
CA THR A 126 12.04 -36.23 -6.80
C THR A 126 12.88 -35.84 -5.59
N SER A 127 12.51 -34.79 -4.85
CA SER A 127 13.08 -34.46 -3.52
C SER A 127 12.16 -34.97 -2.40
N ARG A 128 12.72 -35.30 -1.22
CA ARG A 128 11.99 -36.00 -0.14
C ARG A 128 12.46 -35.53 1.24
N GLY A 129 11.52 -35.21 2.13
CA GLY A 129 11.79 -34.88 3.54
C GLY A 129 11.88 -36.12 4.46
N PRO A 130 12.43 -36.00 5.68
CA PRO A 130 12.69 -37.12 6.59
C PRO A 130 11.65 -37.30 7.73
N PRO A 131 11.47 -38.53 8.25
CA PRO A 131 10.84 -38.82 9.55
C PRO A 131 11.88 -39.08 10.68
N PRO A 132 11.49 -39.06 11.98
CA PRO A 132 12.44 -39.05 13.10
C PRO A 132 12.69 -40.39 13.82
N GLY A 133 13.94 -40.58 14.26
CA GLY A 133 14.31 -40.94 15.64
C GLY A 133 14.15 -42.38 16.19
N ALA A 134 15.25 -43.15 16.24
CA ALA A 134 15.52 -44.19 17.26
C ALA A 134 17.04 -44.48 17.38
N LEU A 135 17.49 -44.97 18.55
CA LEU A 135 18.88 -45.26 18.97
C LEU A 135 18.87 -46.44 19.97
N PRO A 136 20.00 -47.02 20.44
CA PRO A 136 21.33 -47.30 19.85
C PRO A 136 21.58 -48.84 19.96
N PRO A 137 22.76 -49.46 20.33
CA PRO A 137 24.18 -49.04 20.34
C PRO A 137 25.18 -50.08 19.72
N GLY A 138 26.49 -49.74 19.67
CA GLY A 138 27.54 -50.77 19.77
C GLY A 138 28.93 -50.54 19.14
N VAL A 139 29.88 -50.01 19.93
CA VAL A 139 31.35 -50.34 19.93
C VAL A 139 32.22 -49.95 18.69
N ALA A 140 33.51 -49.67 18.96
CA ALA A 140 34.62 -49.37 18.03
C ALA A 140 35.95 -49.90 18.65
N PRO A 141 37.19 -49.69 18.11
CA PRO A 141 37.67 -49.13 16.84
C PRO A 141 38.46 -50.25 16.06
N PRO A 142 39.77 -50.23 15.64
CA PRO A 142 40.74 -49.16 15.32
C PRO A 142 41.70 -49.34 14.09
N GLN A 143 42.16 -48.19 13.54
CA GLN A 143 43.55 -47.84 13.13
C GLN A 143 44.34 -48.41 11.90
N PHE A 144 45.10 -47.46 11.32
CA PHE A 144 46.42 -47.50 10.64
C PHE A 144 46.57 -47.88 9.13
N GLN A 145 47.80 -47.72 8.61
CA GLN A 145 48.15 -47.23 7.24
C GLN A 145 48.98 -48.21 6.38
N GLY A 146 49.02 -48.01 5.04
CA GLY A 146 50.31 -47.98 4.31
C GLY A 146 50.44 -48.55 2.88
N SER A 147 51.27 -47.85 2.07
CA SER A 147 52.13 -48.34 0.95
C SER A 147 51.67 -48.39 -0.53
N GLN A 148 52.67 -48.43 -1.43
CA GLN A 148 52.74 -48.35 -2.92
C GLN A 148 53.47 -49.62 -3.47
N PRO A 149 53.90 -49.83 -4.76
CA PRO A 149 53.96 -48.98 -5.98
C PRO A 149 53.46 -49.65 -7.32
N GLY A 150 53.78 -49.05 -8.49
CA GLY A 150 53.53 -49.57 -9.88
C GLY A 150 54.82 -50.00 -10.62
N PRO A 151 55.01 -49.81 -11.97
CA PRO A 151 54.17 -49.19 -13.01
C PRO A 151 53.55 -50.27 -13.96
N PRO A 152 53.85 -50.52 -15.28
CA PRO A 152 54.74 -49.95 -16.33
C PRO A 152 54.00 -49.47 -17.63
N GLN A 153 54.72 -49.24 -18.74
CA GLN A 153 54.16 -48.94 -20.10
C GLN A 153 55.17 -49.31 -21.23
N PRO A 154 54.73 -49.62 -22.47
CA PRO A 154 55.29 -48.94 -23.66
C PRO A 154 54.31 -48.68 -24.84
N GLY A 155 54.58 -47.68 -25.70
CA GLY A 155 54.00 -47.49 -27.05
C GLY A 155 53.49 -46.06 -27.36
N ALA A 156 53.23 -45.62 -28.60
CA ALA A 156 53.53 -46.14 -29.95
C ALA A 156 53.47 -44.96 -30.99
N ARG A 157 53.89 -45.15 -32.26
CA ARG A 157 53.92 -44.13 -33.36
C ARG A 157 54.04 -44.79 -34.76
N PRO A 158 54.07 -44.12 -35.95
CA PRO A 158 54.26 -42.68 -36.31
C PRO A 158 52.93 -41.87 -36.28
N SER A 159 52.59 -40.80 -37.04
CA SER A 159 53.09 -40.04 -38.22
C SER A 159 52.31 -38.70 -38.30
N SER A 160 52.67 -37.59 -38.97
CA SER A 160 53.90 -37.06 -39.64
C SER A 160 53.67 -35.53 -39.95
N PHE A 161 54.70 -34.81 -40.45
CA PHE A 161 54.65 -33.36 -40.81
C PHE A 161 54.48 -32.40 -39.61
N GLY A 162 54.57 -31.05 -39.68
CA GLY A 162 54.91 -30.07 -40.75
C GLY A 162 53.97 -28.84 -40.67
N SER A 163 54.31 -27.58 -41.00
CA SER A 163 55.55 -26.92 -41.48
C SER A 163 55.59 -25.42 -41.06
N SER A 164 56.61 -24.62 -41.45
CA SER A 164 56.92 -23.24 -40.95
C SER A 164 57.87 -22.49 -41.94
N PRO A 165 58.71 -21.46 -41.63
CA PRO A 165 58.84 -20.46 -40.51
C PRO A 165 58.83 -18.97 -41.06
N LEU A 166 59.65 -17.90 -40.80
CA LEU A 166 60.89 -17.59 -40.02
C LEU A 166 61.24 -16.05 -39.91
N ALA A 167 61.55 -15.51 -38.69
CA ALA A 167 62.44 -14.36 -38.31
C ALA A 167 62.25 -12.90 -38.90
N THR A 168 62.78 -11.78 -38.34
CA THR A 168 63.81 -11.42 -37.29
C THR A 168 63.20 -10.54 -36.13
N GLY A 169 63.83 -9.71 -35.26
CA GLY A 169 65.21 -9.18 -34.97
C GLY A 169 65.51 -7.79 -35.60
N PRO A 170 66.34 -6.85 -35.02
CA PRO A 170 67.30 -6.92 -33.90
C PRO A 170 67.15 -5.85 -32.75
N PHE A 171 68.20 -5.09 -32.35
CA PHE A 171 68.38 -4.29 -31.09
C PHE A 171 69.50 -3.21 -31.18
N PRO A 172 69.88 -2.42 -30.14
CA PRO A 172 69.53 -2.37 -28.69
C PRO A 172 68.64 -1.13 -28.35
N SER A 173 68.44 -0.55 -27.14
CA SER A 173 68.85 -0.68 -25.69
C SER A 173 67.89 0.24 -24.87
N SER A 174 67.77 0.32 -23.54
CA SER A 174 68.02 -0.48 -22.30
C SER A 174 67.42 0.37 -21.12
N SER A 175 67.45 0.10 -19.79
CA SER A 175 67.96 -0.94 -18.88
C SER A 175 67.13 -0.95 -17.56
N THR A 176 67.56 -1.68 -16.51
CA THR A 176 67.00 -1.81 -15.13
C THR A 176 65.52 -2.21 -14.97
N GLN A 177 65.19 -2.79 -13.79
CA GLN A 177 63.98 -3.57 -13.47
C GLN A 177 63.80 -3.65 -11.92
N PRO A 178 62.74 -4.26 -11.31
CA PRO A 178 61.68 -5.14 -11.86
C PRO A 178 60.21 -4.78 -11.49
N ARG A 179 59.28 -5.72 -11.77
CA ARG A 179 57.80 -5.74 -11.58
C ARG A 179 57.37 -6.57 -10.32
N PRO A 180 56.14 -7.15 -10.19
CA PRO A 180 54.74 -6.60 -10.14
C PRO A 180 53.87 -7.16 -8.96
N VAL A 181 52.73 -6.53 -8.60
CA VAL A 181 51.56 -7.25 -8.00
C VAL A 181 50.18 -6.56 -8.21
N THR A 182 49.10 -7.20 -7.71
CA THR A 182 47.67 -6.98 -7.96
C THR A 182 46.85 -6.52 -6.74
N ASN A 183 45.60 -6.06 -7.00
CA ASN A 183 44.41 -6.03 -6.12
C ASN A 183 44.35 -5.20 -4.82
N GLY A 184 43.29 -4.38 -4.70
CA GLY A 184 42.44 -4.30 -3.48
C GLY A 184 42.75 -3.23 -2.41
N PRO A 185 41.73 -2.44 -2.00
CA PRO A 185 41.71 -1.66 -0.75
C PRO A 185 40.57 -2.12 0.22
N PRO A 186 40.59 -1.81 1.53
CA PRO A 186 41.22 -2.75 2.47
C PRO A 186 40.42 -3.00 3.78
N SER A 187 41.01 -3.78 4.69
CA SER A 187 40.62 -3.84 6.12
C SER A 187 41.87 -3.94 6.99
N PHE A 188 41.80 -3.45 8.23
CA PHE A 188 42.95 -3.21 9.12
C PHE A 188 43.53 -4.48 9.77
N SER A 189 44.87 -4.58 9.90
CA SER A 189 45.60 -4.68 11.20
C SER A 189 47.04 -5.24 11.09
N GLY A 190 47.86 -4.96 12.13
CA GLY A 190 49.19 -5.51 12.39
C GLY A 190 49.98 -4.62 13.39
N GLY A 191 50.94 -5.09 14.21
CA GLY A 191 51.29 -6.48 14.56
C GLY A 191 52.64 -6.63 15.30
N PHE A 192 52.65 -7.27 16.48
CA PHE A 192 53.81 -7.83 17.23
C PHE A 192 54.94 -6.85 17.69
N PRO A 193 55.97 -7.27 18.48
CA PRO A 193 56.27 -8.56 19.17
C PRO A 193 56.20 -8.47 20.72
N GLY A 194 56.46 -9.50 21.56
CA GLY A 194 56.90 -10.90 21.36
C GLY A 194 56.69 -11.74 22.66
N GLY A 195 57.13 -13.02 22.67
CA GLY A 195 56.85 -14.01 23.75
C GLY A 195 57.75 -13.94 25.01
N PRO A 196 57.85 -14.99 25.87
CA PRO A 196 57.67 -16.43 25.57
C PRO A 196 56.66 -17.14 26.57
N PRO A 197 56.72 -18.45 26.96
CA PRO A 197 55.61 -19.38 26.65
C PRO A 197 55.13 -20.31 27.82
N VAL A 198 54.44 -21.41 27.46
CA VAL A 198 54.28 -22.72 28.17
C VAL A 198 52.92 -23.04 28.84
N SER A 199 52.21 -24.05 28.27
CA SER A 199 51.27 -25.01 28.91
C SER A 199 49.94 -24.54 29.56
N SER A 200 48.97 -25.40 29.88
CA SER A 200 48.45 -26.64 29.23
C SER A 200 47.17 -27.12 29.94
N ALA A 201 46.17 -27.64 29.19
CA ALA A 201 44.93 -28.29 29.71
C ALA A 201 44.06 -27.41 30.66
N GLY A 202 42.82 -27.79 31.05
CA GLY A 202 41.93 -28.84 30.55
C GLY A 202 40.67 -29.01 31.44
N SER A 203 39.64 -29.67 30.89
CA SER A 203 38.53 -30.39 31.58
C SER A 203 37.63 -29.70 32.63
N GLN A 204 36.32 -29.71 32.32
CA GLN A 204 35.16 -30.07 33.19
C GLN A 204 34.63 -29.11 34.30
N GLN A 205 33.37 -28.66 34.10
CA GLN A 205 32.13 -28.90 34.91
C GLN A 205 32.19 -29.27 36.42
N PRO A 206 31.08 -29.10 37.23
CA PRO A 206 29.84 -28.32 37.02
C PRO A 206 29.28 -27.56 38.26
N VAL A 207 28.21 -26.76 38.03
CA VAL A 207 27.08 -26.32 38.90
C VAL A 207 27.11 -26.56 40.43
N ALA A 208 27.02 -25.49 41.24
CA ALA A 208 26.34 -25.44 42.56
C ALA A 208 26.09 -23.98 43.07
N ARG A 209 25.27 -23.81 44.13
CA ARG A 209 25.06 -22.55 44.91
C ARG A 209 25.93 -22.54 46.20
N GLY A 210 26.18 -21.36 46.81
CA GLY A 210 26.97 -21.16 48.07
C GLY A 210 26.23 -21.55 49.37
N PRO A 211 26.54 -21.01 50.60
CA PRO A 211 27.38 -19.86 51.03
C PRO A 211 28.48 -20.31 52.07
N PRO A 212 28.77 -19.80 53.31
CA PRO A 212 28.54 -18.51 54.01
C PRO A 212 29.75 -17.69 54.65
N PRO A 213 30.16 -17.68 55.97
CA PRO A 213 30.35 -16.37 56.68
C PRO A 213 31.55 -16.19 57.68
N PHE A 214 31.51 -15.07 58.46
CA PHE A 214 32.31 -14.59 59.66
C PHE A 214 33.51 -13.64 59.42
N GLY A 215 33.81 -12.62 60.27
CA GLY A 215 33.08 -12.05 61.45
C GLY A 215 33.85 -10.99 62.29
N MET A 216 33.18 -10.40 63.32
CA MET A 216 33.65 -9.47 64.41
C MET A 216 33.89 -7.95 64.09
N GLN A 217 33.79 -6.97 65.03
CA GLN A 217 33.66 -6.97 66.52
C GLN A 217 32.97 -5.71 67.17
N GLN A 218 32.12 -5.90 68.22
CA GLN A 218 31.80 -5.06 69.44
C GLN A 218 31.41 -3.53 69.36
N SER A 219 30.61 -2.88 70.27
CA SER A 219 29.75 -3.30 71.42
C SER A 219 28.89 -2.17 72.09
N THR A 220 27.68 -2.49 72.64
CA THR A 220 26.91 -1.87 73.79
C THR A 220 26.36 -0.40 73.70
N MET A 221 25.24 0.07 74.33
CA MET A 221 24.12 -0.50 75.17
C MET A 221 22.85 0.43 75.33
N MET A 222 21.65 -0.16 75.54
CA MET A 222 20.42 0.25 76.31
C MET A 222 19.44 1.45 75.98
N ARG A 223 18.14 1.07 75.77
CA ARG A 223 16.75 1.55 76.21
C ARG A 223 16.49 2.91 76.96
N PRO A 224 15.22 3.41 77.17
CA PRO A 224 13.84 2.80 77.03
C PRO A 224 12.64 3.64 76.44
N HIS A 225 11.47 2.98 76.25
CA HIS A 225 9.99 3.35 76.18
C HIS A 225 9.47 4.82 76.01
N LEU A 226 8.24 5.18 75.56
CA LEU A 226 6.89 4.55 75.27
C LEU A 226 6.36 5.05 73.87
N GLY A 227 5.24 4.61 73.24
CA GLY A 227 4.23 3.55 73.46
C GLY A 227 2.90 3.81 72.65
N SER A 228 2.09 2.77 72.36
CA SER A 228 0.68 2.77 71.83
C SER A 228 0.35 3.48 70.49
N GLN A 229 -0.67 3.10 69.68
CA GLN A 229 -1.39 1.83 69.42
C GLN A 229 -2.26 1.99 68.13
N HIS A 230 -2.65 0.86 67.52
CA HIS A 230 -3.79 0.52 66.61
C HIS A 230 -4.83 1.57 66.12
N ALA A 231 -5.63 1.36 65.05
CA ALA A 231 -5.65 0.46 63.88
C ALA A 231 -6.92 0.79 63.02
N GLY A 232 -7.09 0.17 61.84
CA GLY A 232 -8.38 0.17 61.09
C GLY A 232 -8.38 0.92 59.76
N ALA A 233 -9.44 0.74 58.96
CA ALA A 233 -9.58 1.25 57.59
C ALA A 233 -10.94 1.98 57.34
N PRO A 234 -11.55 1.99 56.12
CA PRO A 234 -12.16 3.18 55.48
C PRO A 234 -13.68 3.36 55.80
N PRO A 235 -14.54 4.15 55.09
CA PRO A 235 -14.39 4.95 53.85
C PRO A 235 -15.12 6.34 53.91
N THR A 236 -15.79 6.77 52.81
CA THR A 236 -16.71 7.94 52.61
C THR A 236 -16.06 9.33 52.61
N GLU A 237 -16.22 10.19 51.58
CA GLU A 237 -17.40 11.01 51.17
C GLU A 237 -17.75 12.12 52.21
N SER A 238 -18.09 13.38 51.88
CA SER A 238 -18.65 13.97 50.64
C SER A 238 -18.48 15.51 50.50
N LEU A 239 -18.49 16.01 49.25
CA LEU A 239 -19.13 17.26 48.73
C LEU A 239 -19.11 18.63 49.49
N SER A 240 -18.67 19.69 48.78
CA SER A 240 -19.09 21.12 48.87
C SER A 240 -18.84 21.92 50.17
N GLY A 241 -18.61 23.25 50.19
CA GLY A 241 -18.82 24.30 49.18
C GLY A 241 -18.02 25.61 49.44
N PRO A 242 -18.45 26.79 48.94
CA PRO A 242 -17.54 27.66 48.16
C PRO A 242 -17.21 29.07 48.73
N SER A 243 -16.43 29.86 47.95
CA SER A 243 -16.20 31.33 48.02
C SER A 243 -15.50 31.89 49.27
N GLN A 244 -14.77 33.01 49.29
CA GLN A 244 -13.95 33.85 48.39
C GLN A 244 -13.60 35.12 49.23
N GLN A 245 -12.33 35.56 49.27
CA GLN A 245 -11.82 36.97 49.34
C GLN A 245 -12.40 38.02 50.35
N ALA A 246 -11.66 38.96 50.96
CA ALA A 246 -10.22 39.33 50.94
C ALA A 246 -9.83 40.33 52.09
N SER A 247 -8.53 40.71 52.16
CA SER A 247 -7.94 41.96 52.76
C SER A 247 -7.79 42.09 54.31
N PRO A 248 -6.96 43.03 54.89
CA PRO A 248 -5.77 43.79 54.43
C PRO A 248 -4.55 43.84 55.45
N PHE A 249 -3.64 44.84 55.33
CA PHE A 249 -2.28 45.03 55.94
C PHE A 249 -2.16 45.69 57.36
N SER A 250 -0.96 45.60 58.02
CA SER A 250 -0.36 46.59 59.01
C SER A 250 1.13 46.33 59.43
N VAL A 251 1.83 47.25 60.16
CA VAL A 251 3.27 47.25 60.63
C VAL A 251 3.51 48.14 61.93
N VAL A 252 4.67 48.39 62.62
CA VAL A 252 6.09 48.63 62.19
C VAL A 252 7.35 48.25 63.08
N PRO A 253 7.87 49.00 64.11
CA PRO A 253 9.20 49.67 63.97
C PRO A 253 10.40 49.47 64.97
N GLN A 254 11.64 49.64 64.42
CA GLN A 254 12.88 50.36 64.89
C GLN A 254 13.64 50.14 66.24
N HIS A 255 15.01 50.08 66.19
CA HIS A 255 15.97 51.02 66.85
C HIS A 255 17.45 50.98 66.30
N VAL A 256 18.50 51.55 66.98
CA VAL A 256 19.60 52.36 66.33
C VAL A 256 21.08 52.31 66.91
N GLN A 257 22.12 52.27 66.04
CA GLN A 257 23.59 52.70 66.12
C GLN A 257 24.67 51.95 67.02
N PRO A 258 25.93 52.46 67.28
CA PRO A 258 27.19 52.56 66.45
C PRO A 258 28.45 51.84 67.12
N PRO A 259 29.81 52.11 66.95
CA PRO A 259 30.63 53.07 66.15
C PRO A 259 31.95 52.58 65.40
N SER A 260 33.18 52.71 65.97
CA SER A 260 34.55 52.82 65.34
C SER A 260 35.73 52.35 66.25
N GLY A 261 37.03 52.14 65.89
CA GLY A 261 37.85 52.24 64.64
C GLY A 261 39.41 52.25 64.87
N SER A 262 40.23 52.47 63.81
CA SER A 262 41.68 52.92 63.80
C SER A 262 42.84 51.86 63.79
N PRO A 263 44.15 52.21 63.55
CA PRO A 263 44.68 52.39 62.17
C PRO A 263 46.13 51.90 61.82
N TYR A 264 46.38 51.65 60.52
CA TYR A 264 47.67 51.68 59.75
C TYR A 264 47.33 51.65 58.22
N GLY A 265 48.21 51.80 57.21
CA GLY A 265 49.66 52.07 57.05
C GLY A 265 50.00 52.26 55.54
N GLN A 266 51.16 52.86 55.15
CA GLN A 266 51.34 53.49 53.80
C GLN A 266 52.80 53.47 53.24
N PRO A 267 53.07 53.61 51.90
CA PRO A 267 52.56 54.65 50.97
C PRO A 267 52.08 54.20 49.54
N PRO A 268 51.57 55.13 48.68
CA PRO A 268 50.85 54.80 47.43
C PRO A 268 51.49 55.25 46.09
N SER A 269 51.01 54.70 44.97
CA SER A 269 51.13 55.21 43.57
C SER A 269 50.20 54.40 42.64
N ALA A 270 49.67 54.86 41.49
CA ALA A 270 49.49 56.18 40.86
C ALA A 270 48.57 55.97 39.61
N SER A 271 47.81 56.88 38.98
CA SER A 271 47.35 58.30 39.09
C SER A 271 46.46 58.57 37.82
N PRO A 272 45.95 59.78 37.43
CA PRO A 272 44.47 59.94 37.33
C PRO A 272 43.90 60.78 36.14
N PHE A 273 42.57 61.05 36.15
CA PHE A 273 41.79 62.10 35.40
C PHE A 273 41.81 62.12 33.85
N GLY A 274 40.78 62.63 33.13
CA GLY A 274 39.43 63.04 33.56
C GLY A 274 38.62 63.87 32.51
N GLN A 275 37.30 63.99 32.75
CA GLN A 275 36.31 64.97 32.22
C GLN A 275 35.86 64.99 30.72
N PRO A 276 34.60 65.41 30.43
CA PRO A 276 34.05 65.81 29.11
C PRO A 276 34.01 67.37 28.97
N PRO A 277 33.32 68.05 28.01
CA PRO A 277 32.50 67.59 26.85
C PRO A 277 32.75 68.33 25.50
N SER A 278 31.97 67.95 24.47
CA SER A 278 31.52 68.77 23.30
C SER A 278 32.53 69.28 22.25
N GLY A 279 32.14 69.26 20.97
CA GLY A 279 32.78 70.04 19.89
C GLY A 279 33.04 69.29 18.57
N SER A 280 32.63 69.89 17.46
CA SER A 280 33.18 69.69 16.09
C SER A 280 33.88 71.01 15.69
N PRO A 281 34.53 71.21 14.50
CA PRO A 281 34.77 70.31 13.35
C PRO A 281 36.20 70.44 12.67
N PHE A 282 36.39 69.79 11.50
CA PHE A 282 37.30 70.12 10.37
C PHE A 282 38.86 70.04 10.46
N GLY A 283 39.49 69.71 9.31
CA GLY A 283 40.95 69.82 8.98
C GLY A 283 41.72 68.49 9.02
N GLN A 284 42.10 67.80 7.93
CA GLN A 284 43.00 68.06 6.76
C GLN A 284 44.47 67.56 6.91
N GLN A 285 45.10 67.28 5.75
CA GLN A 285 46.39 66.57 5.47
C GLN A 285 47.67 67.44 5.73
N PRO A 286 48.97 67.01 5.54
CA PRO A 286 49.48 65.92 4.68
C PRO A 286 50.80 65.13 5.02
N SER A 287 51.05 64.07 4.23
CA SER A 287 52.33 63.55 3.64
C SER A 287 53.62 63.26 4.46
N GLY A 288 54.22 62.08 4.23
CA GLY A 288 55.64 61.75 4.48
C GLY A 288 56.06 60.32 4.05
N SER A 289 57.25 60.13 3.44
CA SER A 289 57.77 58.84 2.87
C SER A 289 59.28 58.67 3.15
N PRO A 290 59.88 57.44 3.18
CA PRO A 290 60.62 56.92 1.98
C PRO A 290 60.87 55.37 1.84
N PHE A 291 61.22 54.90 0.61
CA PHE A 291 62.07 53.74 0.14
C PHE A 291 62.19 52.37 0.89
N GLY A 292 62.49 51.21 0.26
CA GLY A 292 62.63 50.81 -1.16
C GLY A 292 63.42 49.48 -1.44
N GLN A 293 63.31 48.95 -2.69
CA GLN A 293 64.07 47.90 -3.46
C GLN A 293 63.48 46.45 -3.51
N GLN A 294 62.98 45.88 -4.63
CA GLN A 294 63.56 45.42 -5.94
C GLN A 294 63.98 43.91 -5.96
N PRO A 295 64.01 43.15 -7.11
CA PRO A 295 64.25 43.60 -8.51
C PRO A 295 63.32 43.11 -9.67
N TRP A 296 63.26 43.93 -10.75
CA TRP A 296 63.14 43.67 -12.21
C TRP A 296 62.32 42.48 -12.79
N GLN A 297 61.46 42.65 -13.81
CA GLN A 297 60.79 43.85 -14.38
C GLN A 297 59.35 43.48 -14.90
N THR A 298 58.73 43.77 -16.08
CA THR A 298 59.08 44.39 -17.40
C THR A 298 57.80 45.02 -18.03
N GLN A 299 57.70 45.24 -19.36
CA GLN A 299 56.59 45.91 -20.09
C GLN A 299 56.49 45.41 -21.56
N PRO A 300 55.46 45.72 -22.42
CA PRO A 300 54.67 46.98 -22.58
C PRO A 300 53.12 46.77 -22.75
N ARG A 301 52.26 47.72 -23.15
CA ARG A 301 52.03 49.18 -22.90
C ARG A 301 50.71 49.60 -23.61
N GLN A 302 49.92 50.54 -23.08
CA GLN A 302 48.71 51.07 -23.77
C GLN A 302 49.05 52.04 -24.92
N VAL A 303 48.31 51.96 -26.05
CA VAL A 303 48.22 53.01 -27.10
C VAL A 303 46.85 52.94 -27.82
N ALA A 304 46.32 54.09 -28.21
CA ALA A 304 45.35 54.33 -29.30
C ALA A 304 45.81 55.61 -30.04
N PRO A 305 45.36 55.98 -31.26
CA PRO A 305 44.19 55.50 -32.02
C PRO A 305 44.51 55.23 -33.53
N SER A 306 43.48 55.32 -34.40
CA SER A 306 43.50 55.77 -35.83
C SER A 306 42.94 54.78 -36.88
N SER A 307 42.43 55.37 -37.97
CA SER A 307 41.66 54.79 -39.08
C SER A 307 42.49 54.24 -40.25
N PHE A 308 41.86 53.43 -41.12
CA PHE A 308 42.07 53.45 -42.58
C PHE A 308 40.82 52.94 -43.34
N SER A 309 40.79 53.08 -44.68
CA SER A 309 39.56 53.04 -45.50
C SER A 309 39.66 52.28 -46.83
N SER A 310 38.57 51.63 -47.25
CA SER A 310 38.14 51.26 -48.62
C SER A 310 36.65 50.86 -48.54
N SER A 311 35.66 51.38 -49.28
CA SER A 311 35.35 51.22 -50.72
C SER A 311 35.33 49.74 -51.18
N VAL A 312 34.32 49.23 -51.91
CA VAL A 312 33.58 49.78 -53.07
C VAL A 312 32.11 49.26 -53.15
N GLN A 313 31.17 50.09 -53.67
CA GLN A 313 29.89 49.70 -54.28
C GLN A 313 30.03 49.79 -55.82
N PRO A 314 29.37 48.95 -56.67
CA PRO A 314 27.94 49.18 -57.04
C PRO A 314 27.23 47.88 -57.57
N PRO A 315 26.16 47.91 -58.42
CA PRO A 315 24.89 48.65 -58.35
C PRO A 315 23.65 47.71 -58.38
N THR A 316 22.44 48.30 -58.35
CA THR A 316 21.15 47.64 -58.61
C THR A 316 20.80 47.56 -60.11
N MET A 317 19.92 46.61 -60.49
CA MET A 317 19.16 46.61 -61.76
C MET A 317 17.87 45.76 -61.63
N TYR A 318 16.90 45.95 -62.54
CA TYR A 318 15.53 45.42 -62.48
C TYR A 318 15.37 44.01 -63.10
N GLY A 319 14.39 43.22 -62.64
CA GLY A 319 13.93 42.00 -63.33
C GLY A 319 12.87 41.17 -62.56
N MET A 320 11.61 41.23 -63.02
CA MET A 320 10.53 40.26 -62.69
C MET A 320 10.48 39.13 -63.75
N PRO A 321 9.80 37.97 -63.55
CA PRO A 321 9.15 37.45 -62.33
C PRO A 321 9.53 35.97 -61.99
N PRO A 322 9.13 35.45 -60.81
CA PRO A 322 9.09 34.01 -60.53
C PRO A 322 7.68 33.48 -60.16
N PRO A 323 7.32 32.22 -60.48
CA PRO A 323 6.07 31.58 -60.05
C PRO A 323 6.17 30.83 -58.70
N MET A 324 5.05 30.78 -57.97
CA MET A 324 4.69 29.95 -56.80
C MET A 324 5.79 29.32 -55.91
N GLY A 325 5.79 29.71 -54.63
CA GLY A 325 6.46 28.96 -53.55
C GLY A 325 5.84 29.24 -52.17
N SER A 326 5.62 28.16 -51.41
CA SER A 326 5.27 28.08 -49.98
C SER A 326 5.41 29.36 -49.13
N GLN A 327 4.32 29.83 -48.49
CA GLN A 327 4.38 30.83 -47.42
C GLN A 327 4.19 30.23 -46.03
N THR A 328 5.08 30.60 -45.11
CA THR A 328 5.08 30.26 -43.68
C THR A 328 4.45 31.36 -42.85
N MET A 329 4.05 31.04 -41.60
CA MET A 329 3.56 32.04 -40.65
C MET A 329 4.63 33.05 -40.22
N ALA A 330 4.25 34.33 -40.10
CA ALA A 330 4.63 35.21 -38.97
C ALA A 330 3.83 36.53 -39.03
N GLY A 331 3.32 36.99 -37.88
CA GLY A 331 2.64 38.28 -37.75
C GLY A 331 2.51 38.70 -36.29
N MET A 332 3.49 39.47 -35.79
CA MET A 332 3.53 40.03 -34.44
C MET A 332 3.77 41.55 -34.52
N PRO A 333 3.02 42.40 -33.80
CA PRO A 333 3.32 43.82 -33.69
C PRO A 333 4.44 44.07 -32.67
N SER A 334 5.33 45.02 -32.96
CA SER A 334 6.41 45.42 -32.03
C SER A 334 5.92 46.38 -30.95
N ALA A 335 6.52 46.29 -29.75
CA ALA A 335 6.44 47.31 -28.70
C ALA A 335 7.88 47.71 -28.28
N VAL A 336 8.09 49.00 -27.97
CA VAL A 336 9.43 49.59 -27.81
C VAL A 336 9.72 49.94 -26.35
N GLY A 337 10.98 49.76 -25.95
CA GLY A 337 11.48 49.71 -24.59
C GLY A 337 11.14 50.84 -23.61
N GLN A 338 11.15 50.47 -22.34
CA GLN A 338 11.45 51.34 -21.21
C GLN A 338 12.47 50.66 -20.28
N MET A 339 13.13 51.44 -19.41
CA MET A 339 14.43 51.08 -18.85
C MET A 339 14.48 51.29 -17.32
N GLY A 340 15.08 50.34 -16.60
CA GLY A 340 15.55 50.53 -15.22
C GLY A 340 14.61 50.06 -14.11
N GLY A 341 14.80 48.82 -13.66
CA GLY A 341 14.22 48.31 -12.41
C GLY A 341 14.74 46.90 -12.10
N PRO A 342 14.94 46.52 -10.81
CA PRO A 342 15.37 45.17 -10.47
C PRO A 342 14.24 44.17 -10.79
N MET A 343 14.48 43.25 -11.74
CA MET A 343 13.51 42.26 -12.17
C MET A 343 13.27 41.18 -11.10
N ALA A 344 12.45 41.49 -10.10
CA ALA A 344 11.66 40.47 -9.44
C ALA A 344 10.60 39.98 -10.44
N SER A 345 10.85 38.82 -11.06
CA SER A 345 9.89 38.17 -11.94
C SER A 345 8.67 37.72 -11.13
N LYS A 346 7.63 38.56 -11.06
CA LYS A 346 6.33 38.19 -10.51
C LYS A 346 5.79 37.02 -11.32
N VAL A 347 5.79 35.83 -10.72
CA VAL A 347 5.07 34.67 -11.24
C VAL A 347 3.60 35.04 -11.25
N ASP A 348 2.96 35.00 -12.42
CA ASP A 348 1.53 35.21 -12.56
C ASP A 348 0.79 34.01 -11.94
N PRO A 349 0.01 34.19 -10.84
CA PRO A 349 -0.66 33.08 -10.17
C PRO A 349 -1.68 32.36 -11.07
N SER A 350 -2.20 33.03 -12.11
CA SER A 350 -3.16 32.44 -13.05
C SER A 350 -2.53 31.48 -14.06
N GLN A 351 -1.21 31.57 -14.27
CA GLN A 351 -0.46 30.72 -15.21
C GLN A 351 0.20 29.50 -14.52
N ILE A 352 0.02 29.35 -13.21
CA ILE A 352 0.57 28.22 -12.45
C ILE A 352 -0.20 26.94 -12.81
N PRO A 353 0.47 25.81 -13.10
CA PRO A 353 -0.21 24.53 -13.38
C PRO A 353 -1.08 24.05 -12.20
N ARG A 354 -2.34 23.71 -12.50
CA ARG A 354 -3.33 23.20 -11.53
C ARG A 354 -4.04 21.95 -12.07
N PRO A 355 -4.54 21.05 -11.22
CA PRO A 355 -5.40 19.96 -11.67
C PRO A 355 -6.76 20.52 -12.09
N PHE A 356 -7.15 20.29 -13.34
CA PHE A 356 -8.49 20.63 -13.86
C PHE A 356 -9.24 19.32 -14.15
N PRO A 357 -10.44 19.09 -13.58
CA PRO A 357 -11.25 17.94 -13.93
C PRO A 357 -11.84 18.09 -15.34
N SER A 358 -11.76 17.05 -16.16
CA SER A 358 -12.60 16.95 -17.36
C SER A 358 -14.03 16.59 -16.94
N PRO A 359 -15.08 17.32 -17.35
CA PRO A 359 -16.46 16.93 -17.10
C PRO A 359 -16.95 15.81 -18.05
N SER A 360 -16.22 15.54 -19.13
CA SER A 360 -16.58 14.53 -20.13
C SER A 360 -15.89 13.19 -19.89
N VAL A 361 -16.68 12.12 -20.02
CA VAL A 361 -16.19 10.73 -20.01
C VAL A 361 -15.42 10.44 -21.30
N VAL A 362 -14.17 10.00 -21.18
CA VAL A 362 -13.30 9.74 -22.34
C VAL A 362 -13.53 8.32 -22.88
N LEU A 363 -13.88 8.19 -24.17
CA LEU A 363 -13.82 6.91 -24.86
C LEU A 363 -12.36 6.60 -25.23
N TYR A 364 -11.84 5.46 -24.79
CA TYR A 364 -10.42 5.12 -24.94
C TYR A 364 -10.23 3.71 -25.52
N GLU A 365 -9.64 3.64 -26.70
CA GLU A 365 -9.15 2.40 -27.30
C GLU A 365 -7.71 2.13 -26.84
N THR A 366 -7.41 0.92 -26.39
CA THR A 366 -6.09 0.56 -25.81
C THR A 366 -4.93 0.57 -26.82
N ARG A 367 -5.25 0.40 -28.11
CA ARG A 367 -4.37 0.58 -29.27
C ARG A 367 -5.12 1.34 -30.36
N GLN A 368 -4.44 2.25 -31.03
CA GLN A 368 -4.91 2.99 -32.21
C GLN A 368 -3.89 2.88 -33.34
N GLY A 369 -4.32 2.62 -34.58
CA GLY A 369 -3.41 2.40 -35.70
C GLY A 369 -2.41 1.24 -35.48
N ASN A 370 -2.77 0.26 -34.65
CA ASN A 370 -1.90 -0.80 -34.12
C ASN A 370 -0.69 -0.33 -33.29
N GLN A 371 -0.69 0.90 -32.78
CA GLN A 371 0.25 1.40 -31.76
C GLN A 371 -0.45 1.52 -30.41
N ALA A 372 0.31 1.51 -29.30
CA ALA A 372 -0.23 1.75 -27.98
C ALA A 372 -0.77 3.18 -27.83
N ASN A 373 -2.00 3.33 -27.35
CA ASN A 373 -2.59 4.64 -27.09
C ASN A 373 -2.17 5.13 -25.69
N PRO A 374 -1.55 6.31 -25.51
CA PRO A 374 -1.20 6.83 -24.19
C PRO A 374 -2.41 6.88 -23.25
N PRO A 375 -2.31 6.39 -22.00
CA PRO A 375 -3.47 6.27 -21.14
C PRO A 375 -4.00 7.65 -20.70
N PRO A 376 -5.33 7.83 -20.54
CA PRO A 376 -5.88 9.04 -19.94
C PRO A 376 -5.43 9.17 -18.47
N PRO A 377 -5.54 10.35 -17.83
CA PRO A 377 -5.21 10.51 -16.42
C PRO A 377 -6.02 9.51 -15.56
N ALA A 378 -5.37 8.88 -14.59
CA ALA A 378 -5.97 7.87 -13.74
C ALA A 378 -7.14 8.43 -12.90
N THR A 379 -7.15 9.74 -12.67
CA THR A 379 -8.19 10.49 -11.95
C THR A 379 -9.37 10.94 -12.82
N SER A 380 -9.34 10.71 -14.14
CA SER A 380 -10.45 11.00 -15.07
C SER A 380 -11.41 9.82 -15.20
N GLU A 381 -12.65 10.07 -15.63
CA GLU A 381 -13.60 9.01 -16.00
C GLU A 381 -13.43 8.64 -17.49
N TYR A 382 -13.36 7.34 -17.78
CA TYR A 382 -13.12 6.82 -19.13
C TYR A 382 -13.70 5.42 -19.33
N ILE A 383 -14.10 5.10 -20.55
CA ILE A 383 -14.61 3.79 -20.95
C ILE A 383 -13.59 3.14 -21.88
N VAL A 384 -13.03 2.01 -21.44
CA VAL A 384 -12.00 1.28 -22.19
C VAL A 384 -12.60 0.30 -23.19
N THR A 385 -12.18 0.42 -24.45
CA THR A 385 -12.34 -0.62 -25.48
C THR A 385 -11.01 -1.35 -25.62
N ASP A 386 -10.95 -2.62 -25.20
CA ASP A 386 -9.76 -3.46 -25.38
C ASP A 386 -9.62 -3.86 -26.87
N THR A 387 -8.51 -3.41 -27.44
CA THR A 387 -8.08 -3.59 -28.83
C THR A 387 -6.67 -4.23 -28.89
N GLY A 388 -6.34 -5.04 -27.89
CA GLY A 388 -5.15 -5.90 -27.84
C GLY A 388 -4.16 -5.54 -26.72
N ASN A 389 -4.16 -4.31 -26.23
CA ASN A 389 -3.48 -3.93 -24.97
C ASN A 389 -4.49 -4.04 -23.82
N CYS A 390 -4.05 -4.48 -22.65
CA CYS A 390 -4.92 -4.51 -21.47
C CYS A 390 -5.30 -3.10 -21.01
N SER A 391 -6.44 -2.98 -20.33
CA SER A 391 -6.92 -1.72 -19.78
C SER A 391 -5.89 -1.00 -18.87
N PRO A 392 -5.73 0.33 -18.97
CA PRO A 392 -4.97 1.14 -18.01
C PRO A 392 -5.53 1.12 -16.57
N ARG A 393 -6.68 0.47 -16.34
CA ARG A 393 -7.17 0.10 -15.01
C ARG A 393 -6.43 -1.12 -14.45
N ASN A 394 -6.05 -2.08 -15.31
CA ASN A 394 -5.36 -3.31 -14.93
C ASN A 394 -3.83 -3.17 -14.89
N MET A 395 -3.23 -2.48 -15.85
CA MET A 395 -1.77 -2.31 -15.93
C MET A 395 -1.38 -0.98 -16.61
N ARG A 396 -0.69 -0.11 -15.88
CA ARG A 396 -0.03 1.11 -16.40
C ARG A 396 1.49 0.96 -16.38
N CYS A 397 2.18 1.67 -17.27
CA CYS A 397 3.62 1.86 -17.18
C CYS A 397 3.92 3.33 -16.86
N THR A 398 4.99 3.59 -16.10
CA THR A 398 5.45 4.96 -15.81
C THR A 398 5.93 5.72 -17.05
N ILE A 399 6.24 5.01 -18.13
CA ILE A 399 6.70 5.56 -19.42
C ILE A 399 6.06 4.75 -20.55
N SER A 400 5.23 5.38 -21.38
CA SER A 400 4.48 4.71 -22.47
C SER A 400 5.32 4.47 -23.73
N GLN A 401 6.54 5.01 -23.82
CA GLN A 401 7.54 4.60 -24.81
C GLN A 401 8.84 4.21 -24.11
N ILE A 402 9.28 2.96 -24.29
CA ILE A 402 10.36 2.37 -23.49
C ILE A 402 11.72 2.94 -23.92
N PRO A 403 12.55 3.49 -23.01
CA PRO A 403 13.92 3.88 -23.35
C PRO A 403 14.73 2.71 -23.90
N CYS A 404 15.43 2.89 -25.02
CA CYS A 404 16.20 1.81 -25.64
C CYS A 404 17.39 1.32 -24.80
N THR A 405 17.89 2.11 -23.84
CA THR A 405 19.04 1.74 -23.02
C THR A 405 18.91 2.23 -21.57
N SER A 406 19.70 1.61 -20.68
CA SER A 406 19.74 1.98 -19.25
C SER A 406 20.29 3.38 -19.02
N GLU A 407 21.25 3.83 -19.84
CA GLU A 407 21.84 5.17 -19.75
C GLU A 407 20.81 6.24 -20.12
N LEU A 408 19.96 5.98 -21.12
CA LEU A 408 18.87 6.87 -21.52
C LEU A 408 17.78 6.97 -20.44
N LEU A 409 17.40 5.84 -19.83
CA LEU A 409 16.51 5.80 -18.66
C LEU A 409 17.11 6.61 -17.49
N THR A 410 18.36 6.33 -17.12
CA THR A 410 19.07 7.01 -16.02
C THR A 410 19.18 8.51 -16.27
N THR A 411 19.48 8.91 -17.52
CA THR A 411 19.57 10.33 -17.92
C THR A 411 18.23 11.04 -17.74
N SER A 412 17.09 10.38 -17.97
CA SER A 412 15.75 10.98 -17.75
C SER A 412 15.45 11.28 -16.28
N GLY A 413 16.15 10.63 -15.35
CA GLY A 413 15.89 10.72 -13.92
C GLY A 413 14.62 10.01 -13.44
N MET A 414 13.85 9.38 -14.34
CA MET A 414 12.58 8.70 -14.05
C MET A 414 12.76 7.19 -13.83
N PRO A 415 11.98 6.55 -12.95
CA PRO A 415 11.90 5.10 -12.85
C PRO A 415 11.10 4.47 -14.00
N LEU A 416 11.49 3.27 -14.42
CA LEU A 416 10.68 2.40 -15.28
C LEU A 416 9.98 1.35 -14.42
N ALA A 417 8.65 1.45 -14.28
CA ALA A 417 7.86 0.54 -13.49
C ALA A 417 6.47 0.31 -14.09
N LEU A 418 5.87 -0.82 -13.73
CA LEU A 418 4.47 -1.13 -13.98
C LEU A 418 3.66 -0.98 -12.70
N LEU A 419 2.44 -0.46 -12.81
CA LEU A 419 1.42 -0.50 -11.76
C LEU A 419 0.38 -1.54 -12.16
N VAL A 420 0.33 -2.65 -11.43
CA VAL A 420 -0.48 -3.82 -11.76
C VAL A 420 -1.59 -3.99 -10.73
N GLN A 421 -2.85 -3.92 -11.17
CA GLN A 421 -4.06 -4.01 -10.33
C GLN A 421 -4.99 -5.08 -10.95
N PRO A 422 -4.72 -6.38 -10.72
CA PRO A 422 -5.29 -7.45 -11.54
C PRO A 422 -6.82 -7.52 -11.55
N PHE A 423 -7.46 -7.10 -10.46
CA PHE A 423 -8.90 -7.14 -10.26
C PHE A 423 -9.59 -5.77 -10.33
N ALA A 424 -8.89 -4.74 -10.84
CA ALA A 424 -9.44 -3.38 -10.97
C ALA A 424 -10.86 -3.38 -11.59
N LEU A 425 -11.73 -2.55 -11.02
CA LEU A 425 -13.11 -2.43 -11.45
C LEU A 425 -13.19 -1.84 -12.88
N PRO A 426 -13.85 -2.52 -13.84
CA PRO A 426 -14.18 -1.92 -15.12
C PRO A 426 -15.28 -0.85 -14.95
N HIS A 427 -15.36 0.10 -15.88
CA HIS A 427 -16.54 0.96 -15.96
C HIS A 427 -17.77 0.13 -16.43
N PRO A 428 -19.00 0.37 -15.95
CA PRO A 428 -20.17 -0.51 -16.23
C PRO A 428 -20.57 -0.67 -17.71
N SER A 429 -20.00 0.13 -18.61
CA SER A 429 -20.19 0.03 -20.07
C SER A 429 -18.99 -0.57 -20.83
N GLU A 430 -17.97 -1.05 -20.13
CA GLU A 430 -16.85 -1.81 -20.72
C GLU A 430 -17.26 -3.28 -20.94
N GLU A 431 -16.65 -3.95 -21.92
CA GLU A 431 -16.89 -5.38 -22.15
C GLU A 431 -16.39 -6.24 -20.96
N PRO A 432 -17.12 -7.28 -20.55
CA PRO A 432 -16.63 -8.20 -19.52
C PRO A 432 -15.43 -9.01 -20.04
N ILE A 433 -14.43 -9.22 -19.18
CA ILE A 433 -13.23 -10.03 -19.47
C ILE A 433 -13.67 -11.43 -19.90
N GLN A 434 -13.28 -11.84 -21.10
CA GLN A 434 -13.69 -13.12 -21.67
C GLN A 434 -12.91 -14.28 -21.04
N VAL A 435 -13.63 -15.37 -20.75
CA VAL A 435 -13.07 -16.61 -20.21
C VAL A 435 -12.91 -17.61 -21.36
N VAL A 436 -11.69 -18.09 -21.55
CA VAL A 436 -11.27 -19.00 -22.62
C VAL A 436 -10.97 -20.37 -22.03
N ASP A 437 -11.64 -21.40 -22.55
CA ASP A 437 -11.37 -22.79 -22.19
C ASP A 437 -10.60 -23.48 -23.32
N PHE A 438 -9.55 -24.22 -22.94
CA PHE A 438 -8.72 -25.04 -23.82
C PHE A 438 -8.89 -26.54 -23.54
N GLY A 439 -9.84 -26.92 -22.68
CA GLY A 439 -10.06 -28.28 -22.22
C GLY A 439 -8.86 -28.83 -21.46
N GLU A 440 -8.72 -30.16 -21.47
CA GLU A 440 -7.68 -30.89 -20.72
C GLU A 440 -6.24 -30.50 -21.08
N ARG A 441 -6.02 -29.90 -22.26
CA ARG A 441 -4.72 -29.45 -22.76
C ARG A 441 -4.21 -28.18 -22.07
N GLY A 442 -5.12 -27.37 -21.51
CA GLY A 442 -4.79 -26.08 -20.91
C GLY A 442 -4.34 -24.99 -21.91
N PRO A 443 -4.15 -23.76 -21.41
CA PRO A 443 -3.84 -22.60 -22.25
C PRO A 443 -2.50 -22.72 -22.94
N LEU A 444 -2.44 -22.32 -24.22
CA LEU A 444 -1.21 -22.36 -25.01
C LEU A 444 -0.14 -21.43 -24.42
N ARG A 445 1.10 -21.92 -24.32
CA ARG A 445 2.23 -21.20 -23.74
C ARG A 445 3.49 -21.43 -24.55
N CYS A 446 4.36 -20.42 -24.61
CA CYS A 446 5.70 -20.57 -25.18
C CYS A 446 6.51 -21.61 -24.40
N SER A 447 7.10 -22.60 -25.08
CA SER A 447 7.80 -23.70 -24.41
C SER A 447 9.03 -23.23 -23.62
N ARG A 448 9.69 -22.14 -24.04
CA ARG A 448 10.86 -21.56 -23.38
C ARG A 448 10.52 -20.67 -22.19
N CYS A 449 9.86 -19.52 -22.39
CA CYS A 449 9.61 -18.55 -21.30
C CYS A 449 8.34 -18.82 -20.46
N LYS A 450 7.53 -19.81 -20.87
CA LYS A 450 6.24 -20.19 -20.26
C LYS A 450 5.23 -19.02 -20.15
N GLY A 451 5.39 -17.99 -20.97
CA GLY A 451 4.38 -16.94 -21.19
C GLY A 451 3.21 -17.48 -22.01
N TYR A 452 2.01 -17.00 -21.71
CA TYR A 452 0.75 -17.42 -22.32
C TYR A 452 0.55 -16.78 -23.70
N ILE A 453 -0.17 -17.47 -24.58
CA ILE A 453 -0.64 -16.95 -25.86
C ILE A 453 -1.36 -15.60 -25.67
N ASN A 454 -1.11 -14.66 -26.58
CA ASN A 454 -1.58 -13.28 -26.50
C ASN A 454 -1.57 -12.63 -27.91
N PRO A 455 -2.23 -11.47 -28.11
CA PRO A 455 -2.37 -10.82 -29.42
C PRO A 455 -1.06 -10.51 -30.16
N PHE A 456 0.07 -10.40 -29.45
CA PHE A 456 1.35 -9.97 -30.03
C PHE A 456 2.23 -11.14 -30.52
N MET A 457 1.82 -12.40 -30.33
CA MET A 457 2.58 -13.55 -30.84
C MET A 457 2.43 -13.67 -32.36
N LYS A 458 3.55 -13.67 -33.09
CA LYS A 458 3.57 -13.67 -34.56
C LYS A 458 3.53 -15.08 -35.12
N PHE A 459 2.42 -15.45 -35.76
CA PHE A 459 2.31 -16.72 -36.48
C PHE A 459 3.08 -16.70 -37.81
N ILE A 460 3.68 -17.85 -38.17
CA ILE A 460 4.49 -18.07 -39.37
C ILE A 460 4.20 -19.48 -39.96
N ASP A 461 4.84 -19.82 -41.09
CA ASP A 461 4.62 -21.08 -41.86
C ASP A 461 3.13 -21.47 -41.99
N GLN A 462 2.32 -20.59 -42.59
CA GLN A 462 0.88 -20.77 -42.74
C GLN A 462 0.13 -21.09 -41.43
N GLY A 463 0.62 -20.56 -40.31
CA GLY A 463 0.04 -20.74 -38.97
C GLY A 463 0.51 -21.99 -38.24
N ARG A 464 1.47 -22.77 -38.78
CA ARG A 464 2.03 -23.97 -38.14
C ARG A 464 2.99 -23.67 -37.00
N GLN A 465 3.55 -22.46 -36.94
CA GLN A 465 4.48 -22.04 -35.89
C GLN A 465 4.14 -20.62 -35.42
N PHE A 466 4.55 -20.27 -34.21
CA PHE A 466 4.42 -18.91 -33.67
C PHE A 466 5.69 -18.45 -32.95
N ILE A 467 6.02 -17.17 -33.12
CA ILE A 467 7.14 -16.51 -32.44
C ILE A 467 6.58 -15.79 -31.20
N CYS A 468 7.10 -16.15 -30.03
CA CYS A 468 6.76 -15.53 -28.76
C CYS A 468 7.29 -14.09 -28.66
N ASN A 469 6.40 -13.11 -28.52
CA ASN A 469 6.71 -11.69 -28.33
C ASN A 469 7.62 -11.36 -27.12
N LEU A 470 7.60 -12.21 -26.09
CA LEU A 470 8.39 -12.00 -24.87
C LEU A 470 9.85 -12.45 -25.03
N CYS A 471 10.13 -13.57 -25.71
CA CYS A 471 11.51 -14.07 -25.80
C CYS A 471 12.05 -14.29 -27.22
N GLY A 472 11.22 -14.17 -28.26
CA GLY A 472 11.61 -14.48 -29.64
C GLY A 472 11.82 -15.98 -29.90
N PHE A 473 11.32 -16.88 -29.05
CA PHE A 473 11.35 -18.32 -29.34
C PHE A 473 10.27 -18.68 -30.36
N THR A 474 10.56 -19.63 -31.25
CA THR A 474 9.59 -20.19 -32.21
C THR A 474 9.07 -21.51 -31.67
N ASP A 475 7.77 -21.59 -31.42
CA ASP A 475 7.05 -22.78 -30.97
C ASP A 475 6.19 -23.35 -32.10
N GLU A 476 5.97 -24.68 -32.10
CA GLU A 476 4.99 -25.29 -33.00
C GLU A 476 3.56 -25.02 -32.50
N THR A 477 2.66 -24.77 -33.45
CA THR A 477 1.23 -24.55 -33.17
C THR A 477 0.53 -25.91 -33.10
N PRO A 478 -0.15 -26.24 -31.99
CA PRO A 478 -0.92 -27.49 -31.89
C PRO A 478 -1.97 -27.61 -33.01
N ARG A 479 -2.17 -28.82 -33.54
CA ARG A 479 -3.00 -29.06 -34.74
C ARG A 479 -4.47 -28.66 -34.55
N ASP A 480 -4.97 -28.82 -33.33
CA ASP A 480 -6.29 -28.39 -32.84
C ASP A 480 -6.44 -26.86 -32.74
N TYR A 481 -5.31 -26.14 -32.69
CA TYR A 481 -5.25 -24.67 -32.61
C TYR A 481 -4.75 -24.01 -33.89
N GLN A 482 -4.35 -24.77 -34.91
CA GLN A 482 -3.80 -24.23 -36.15
C GLN A 482 -4.88 -23.53 -36.99
N CYS A 483 -4.61 -22.31 -37.46
CA CYS A 483 -5.40 -21.63 -38.48
C CYS A 483 -4.47 -20.94 -39.49
N ASN A 484 -4.86 -20.97 -40.77
CA ASN A 484 -4.09 -20.35 -41.85
C ASN A 484 -4.03 -18.83 -41.68
N LEU A 485 -2.99 -18.21 -42.26
CA LEU A 485 -2.82 -16.77 -42.25
C LEU A 485 -3.73 -16.06 -43.27
N GLY A 486 -4.08 -14.82 -42.98
CA GLY A 486 -4.73 -13.88 -43.90
C GLY A 486 -3.73 -13.13 -44.78
N PRO A 487 -4.21 -12.28 -45.71
CA PRO A 487 -3.35 -11.47 -46.59
C PRO A 487 -2.48 -10.45 -45.83
N ASP A 488 -2.87 -10.10 -44.60
CA ASP A 488 -2.16 -9.22 -43.67
C ASP A 488 -1.09 -9.93 -42.84
N GLY A 489 -1.00 -11.27 -42.92
CA GLY A 489 -0.11 -12.10 -42.12
C GLY A 489 -0.57 -12.38 -40.69
N ARG A 490 -1.75 -11.89 -40.26
CA ARG A 490 -2.41 -12.35 -39.03
C ARG A 490 -3.08 -13.71 -39.29
N ARG A 491 -3.57 -14.38 -38.25
CA ARG A 491 -4.44 -15.56 -38.43
C ARG A 491 -5.84 -15.10 -38.86
N ARG A 492 -6.51 -15.89 -39.70
CA ARG A 492 -7.88 -15.57 -40.15
C ARG A 492 -8.93 -15.62 -39.04
N ASP A 493 -8.65 -16.31 -37.93
CA ASP A 493 -9.50 -16.39 -36.73
C ASP A 493 -9.01 -15.47 -35.58
N ALA A 494 -8.07 -14.54 -35.83
CA ALA A 494 -7.48 -13.73 -34.77
C ALA A 494 -8.49 -12.81 -34.05
N ASP A 495 -9.41 -12.21 -34.79
CA ASP A 495 -10.41 -11.28 -34.24
C ASP A 495 -11.66 -12.00 -33.68
N GLU A 496 -11.83 -13.28 -34.00
CA GLU A 496 -12.84 -14.16 -33.39
C GLU A 496 -12.38 -14.76 -32.05
N ARG A 497 -11.07 -14.68 -31.75
CA ARG A 497 -10.44 -15.27 -30.57
C ARG A 497 -10.01 -14.20 -29.56
N PRO A 498 -10.59 -14.13 -28.35
CA PRO A 498 -10.18 -13.14 -27.35
C PRO A 498 -8.69 -13.25 -26.98
N GLU A 499 -8.12 -14.46 -26.92
CA GLU A 499 -6.70 -14.65 -26.61
C GLU A 499 -5.72 -14.17 -27.72
N LEU A 500 -6.25 -13.77 -28.88
CA LEU A 500 -5.51 -13.19 -30.01
C LEU A 500 -5.94 -11.75 -30.38
N SER A 501 -6.97 -11.21 -29.72
CA SER A 501 -7.53 -9.87 -30.01
C SER A 501 -7.69 -8.97 -28.78
N LYS A 502 -7.73 -9.52 -27.57
CA LYS A 502 -7.89 -8.79 -26.30
C LYS A 502 -6.61 -8.86 -25.46
N GLY A 503 -6.23 -7.76 -24.83
CA GLY A 503 -5.09 -7.65 -23.96
C GLY A 503 -5.32 -8.25 -22.58
N THR A 504 -6.54 -8.17 -22.04
CA THR A 504 -6.96 -8.89 -20.82
C THR A 504 -7.89 -10.06 -21.13
N VAL A 505 -7.50 -11.28 -20.73
CA VAL A 505 -8.33 -12.50 -20.82
C VAL A 505 -8.20 -13.36 -19.55
N GLU A 506 -9.13 -14.28 -19.34
CA GLU A 506 -9.01 -15.35 -18.35
C GLU A 506 -8.96 -16.72 -19.02
N PHE A 507 -8.11 -17.61 -18.53
CA PHE A 507 -8.10 -19.03 -18.91
C PHE A 507 -8.68 -19.90 -17.80
N VAL A 508 -9.44 -20.93 -18.18
CA VAL A 508 -9.77 -22.04 -17.28
C VAL A 508 -8.47 -22.77 -16.92
N ALA A 509 -8.22 -23.01 -15.63
CA ALA A 509 -7.01 -23.68 -15.17
C ALA A 509 -7.21 -25.20 -15.11
N THR A 510 -6.36 -25.95 -15.82
CA THR A 510 -6.30 -27.42 -15.81
C THR A 510 -5.75 -27.96 -14.48
N LYS A 511 -5.91 -29.28 -14.24
CA LYS A 511 -5.46 -29.94 -13.00
C LYS A 511 -3.96 -29.80 -12.70
N GLU A 512 -3.12 -29.54 -13.70
CA GLU A 512 -1.68 -29.25 -13.49
C GLU A 512 -1.43 -27.94 -12.70
N TYR A 513 -2.40 -27.03 -12.65
CA TYR A 513 -2.36 -25.77 -11.88
C TYR A 513 -2.96 -25.93 -10.47
N MET A 514 -3.16 -27.16 -10.00
CA MET A 514 -3.79 -27.50 -8.73
C MET A 514 -2.96 -28.53 -7.97
N VAL A 515 -2.60 -28.21 -6.71
CA VAL A 515 -1.96 -29.17 -5.77
C VAL A 515 -2.97 -29.78 -4.78
N ARG A 516 -4.16 -29.18 -4.71
CA ARG A 516 -5.35 -29.58 -3.95
C ARG A 516 -6.58 -29.07 -4.71
N ASP A 517 -7.78 -29.49 -4.32
CA ASP A 517 -9.01 -28.90 -4.87
C ASP A 517 -9.09 -27.39 -4.58
N PRO A 518 -9.67 -26.57 -5.48
CA PRO A 518 -9.68 -25.11 -5.32
C PRO A 518 -10.39 -24.69 -4.03
N MET A 519 -9.74 -23.80 -3.27
CA MET A 519 -10.16 -23.37 -1.94
C MET A 519 -11.64 -22.89 -1.85
N PRO A 520 -12.39 -23.30 -0.82
CA PRO A 520 -13.70 -22.74 -0.49
C PRO A 520 -13.62 -21.27 -0.04
N ALA A 521 -14.70 -20.50 -0.18
CA ALA A 521 -14.75 -19.14 0.37
C ALA A 521 -14.90 -19.21 1.90
N VAL A 522 -13.82 -19.00 2.64
CA VAL A 522 -13.80 -19.06 4.11
C VAL A 522 -13.62 -17.67 4.70
N PHE A 523 -14.53 -17.28 5.59
CA PHE A 523 -14.48 -16.02 6.34
C PHE A 523 -14.50 -16.32 7.85
N PHE A 524 -13.41 -16.02 8.54
CA PHE A 524 -13.31 -16.17 9.99
C PHE A 524 -13.38 -14.80 10.66
N PHE A 525 -14.35 -14.59 11.54
CA PHE A 525 -14.53 -13.35 12.29
C PHE A 525 -13.88 -13.46 13.68
N LEU A 526 -13.01 -12.52 14.03
CA LEU A 526 -12.28 -12.53 15.30
C LEU A 526 -12.48 -11.18 16.02
N VAL A 527 -13.24 -11.18 17.11
CA VAL A 527 -13.82 -9.95 17.69
C VAL A 527 -13.33 -9.66 19.11
N ASP A 528 -12.74 -8.49 19.32
CA ASP A 528 -12.35 -7.96 20.64
C ASP A 528 -13.59 -7.73 21.53
N VAL A 529 -13.57 -8.33 22.72
CA VAL A 529 -14.60 -8.23 23.77
C VAL A 529 -14.03 -7.71 25.10
N SER A 530 -12.86 -7.08 25.06
CA SER A 530 -12.28 -6.38 26.21
C SER A 530 -13.21 -5.27 26.72
N MET A 531 -13.03 -4.90 27.98
CA MET A 531 -13.80 -3.84 28.68
C MET A 531 -13.96 -2.57 27.84
N ASN A 532 -12.90 -2.13 27.15
CA ASN A 532 -12.95 -0.91 26.32
C ASN A 532 -13.69 -1.13 24.99
N ALA A 533 -13.60 -2.32 24.38
CA ALA A 533 -14.36 -2.66 23.17
C ALA A 533 -15.88 -2.69 23.44
N ILE A 534 -16.26 -3.16 24.63
CA ILE A 534 -17.64 -3.13 25.14
C ILE A 534 -18.07 -1.70 25.47
N GLN A 535 -17.31 -0.96 26.28
CA GLN A 535 -17.68 0.40 26.73
C GLN A 535 -17.77 1.43 25.60
N THR A 536 -16.94 1.31 24.56
CA THR A 536 -17.01 2.19 23.37
C THR A 536 -18.10 1.79 22.37
N GLY A 537 -18.78 0.66 22.60
CA GLY A 537 -19.74 0.08 21.67
C GLY A 537 -19.10 -0.56 20.42
N ALA A 538 -17.77 -0.66 20.36
CA ALA A 538 -17.04 -1.23 19.23
C ALA A 538 -17.39 -2.71 18.97
N THR A 539 -17.54 -3.52 20.02
CA THR A 539 -18.01 -4.90 19.92
C THR A 539 -19.42 -4.96 19.33
N ALA A 540 -20.36 -4.14 19.83
CA ALA A 540 -21.74 -4.12 19.36
C ALA A 540 -21.88 -3.63 17.90
N ALA A 541 -21.13 -2.59 17.52
CA ALA A 541 -21.04 -2.11 16.15
C ALA A 541 -20.44 -3.18 15.22
N THR A 542 -19.43 -3.91 15.68
CA THR A 542 -18.83 -5.04 14.95
C THR A 542 -19.81 -6.17 14.74
N CYS A 543 -20.49 -6.64 15.80
CA CYS A 543 -21.48 -7.71 15.70
C CYS A 543 -22.64 -7.32 14.77
N SER A 544 -23.13 -6.08 14.86
CA SER A 544 -24.17 -5.53 13.96
C SER A 544 -23.71 -5.45 12.51
N ALA A 545 -22.46 -5.03 12.26
CA ALA A 545 -21.89 -4.97 10.91
C ALA A 545 -21.74 -6.38 10.30
N ILE A 546 -21.24 -7.35 11.06
CA ILE A 546 -21.17 -8.75 10.61
C ILE A 546 -22.57 -9.30 10.31
N ASN A 547 -23.55 -9.06 11.21
CA ASN A 547 -24.91 -9.60 11.07
C ASN A 547 -25.60 -9.12 9.78
N GLN A 548 -25.40 -7.84 9.42
CA GLN A 548 -25.88 -7.29 8.14
C GLN A 548 -25.13 -7.88 6.93
N VAL A 549 -23.80 -8.01 7.02
CA VAL A 549 -22.94 -8.47 5.92
C VAL A 549 -23.08 -9.97 5.63
N ILE A 550 -23.65 -10.78 6.53
CA ILE A 550 -23.97 -12.21 6.26
C ILE A 550 -24.77 -12.41 4.96
N ALA A 551 -25.63 -11.45 4.59
CA ALA A 551 -26.42 -11.50 3.35
C ALA A 551 -25.64 -11.10 2.08
N ASP A 552 -24.50 -10.40 2.21
CA ASP A 552 -23.60 -10.03 1.11
C ASP A 552 -22.46 -11.04 0.90
N LEU A 553 -22.33 -12.05 1.77
CA LEU A 553 -21.36 -13.13 1.59
C LEU A 553 -21.72 -13.97 0.34
N PRO A 554 -20.73 -14.45 -0.44
CA PRO A 554 -21.01 -15.19 -1.68
C PRO A 554 -21.94 -16.40 -1.46
N GLU A 555 -23.12 -16.40 -2.07
CA GLU A 555 -24.04 -17.53 -1.97
C GLU A 555 -23.50 -18.74 -2.74
N GLY A 556 -23.19 -19.81 -2.02
CA GLY A 556 -22.73 -21.05 -2.63
C GLY A 556 -22.53 -22.18 -1.61
N PRO A 557 -22.58 -23.46 -2.05
CA PRO A 557 -22.46 -24.64 -1.19
C PRO A 557 -21.04 -24.90 -0.65
N ARG A 558 -20.16 -23.89 -0.71
CA ARG A 558 -18.77 -23.91 -0.24
C ARG A 558 -18.39 -22.65 0.54
N THR A 559 -19.34 -21.77 0.84
CA THR A 559 -19.08 -20.60 1.69
C THR A 559 -19.14 -21.03 3.15
N MET A 560 -18.01 -20.94 3.85
CA MET A 560 -17.86 -21.37 5.23
C MET A 560 -17.49 -20.20 6.13
N VAL A 561 -17.99 -20.25 7.36
CA VAL A 561 -17.77 -19.21 8.37
C VAL A 561 -17.30 -19.83 9.68
N GLY A 562 -16.45 -19.09 10.38
CA GLY A 562 -16.05 -19.35 11.76
C GLY A 562 -16.08 -18.05 12.56
N ILE A 563 -16.24 -18.14 13.87
CA ILE A 563 -16.22 -16.98 14.76
C ILE A 563 -15.55 -17.30 16.10
N ALA A 564 -14.78 -16.34 16.59
CA ALA A 564 -14.27 -16.33 17.95
C ALA A 564 -14.27 -14.90 18.52
N THR A 565 -14.37 -14.78 19.84
CA THR A 565 -14.20 -13.53 20.58
C THR A 565 -12.98 -13.62 21.51
N PHE A 566 -12.32 -12.51 21.82
CA PHE A 566 -11.13 -12.54 22.66
C PHE A 566 -10.94 -11.28 23.51
N ASP A 567 -10.30 -11.49 24.66
CA ASP A 567 -9.81 -10.49 25.59
C ASP A 567 -8.41 -10.91 26.08
N SER A 568 -8.20 -11.20 27.37
CA SER A 568 -7.02 -11.94 27.84
C SER A 568 -7.10 -13.45 27.58
N THR A 569 -8.26 -13.95 27.13
CA THR A 569 -8.50 -15.35 26.74
C THR A 569 -9.23 -15.42 25.38
N ILE A 570 -9.29 -16.61 24.77
CA ILE A 570 -9.84 -16.81 23.43
C ILE A 570 -11.08 -17.71 23.52
N HIS A 571 -12.19 -17.29 22.90
CA HIS A 571 -13.49 -17.95 22.99
C HIS A 571 -13.96 -18.35 21.59
N PHE A 572 -13.86 -19.63 21.24
CA PHE A 572 -14.43 -20.15 19.99
C PHE A 572 -15.91 -20.49 20.16
N TYR A 573 -16.67 -20.52 19.06
CA TYR A 573 -18.08 -20.93 19.08
C TYR A 573 -18.34 -22.05 18.08
N ASN A 574 -18.86 -23.18 18.57
CA ASN A 574 -19.40 -24.23 17.70
C ASN A 574 -20.85 -23.85 17.31
N LEU A 575 -21.08 -23.68 16.00
CA LEU A 575 -22.34 -23.19 15.45
C LEU A 575 -23.23 -24.29 14.85
N LYS A 576 -22.91 -25.59 15.05
CA LYS A 576 -23.65 -26.71 14.43
C LYS A 576 -25.16 -26.63 14.69
N ARG A 577 -25.96 -26.77 13.63
CA ARG A 577 -27.45 -26.81 13.69
C ARG A 577 -28.02 -27.92 14.59
N ALA A 578 -27.23 -28.96 14.88
CA ALA A 578 -27.62 -30.05 15.78
C ALA A 578 -27.61 -29.66 17.27
N LEU A 579 -27.01 -28.51 17.63
CA LEU A 579 -27.07 -27.94 18.97
C LEU A 579 -28.37 -27.14 19.15
N GLN A 580 -28.88 -27.00 20.38
CA GLN A 580 -30.03 -26.11 20.67
C GLN A 580 -29.64 -24.63 20.73
N GLN A 581 -28.36 -24.34 20.93
CA GLN A 581 -27.75 -23.01 20.98
C GLN A 581 -26.25 -23.12 20.65
N PRO A 582 -25.57 -22.04 20.23
CA PRO A 582 -24.12 -22.01 20.10
C PRO A 582 -23.40 -22.46 21.38
N LEU A 583 -22.35 -23.26 21.23
CA LEU A 583 -21.49 -23.68 22.36
C LEU A 583 -20.17 -22.90 22.35
N MET A 584 -19.93 -22.11 23.40
CA MET A 584 -18.67 -21.42 23.63
C MET A 584 -17.60 -22.40 24.14
N LEU A 585 -16.38 -22.31 23.61
CA LEU A 585 -15.21 -23.12 23.96
C LEU A 585 -14.03 -22.21 24.27
N ILE A 586 -13.59 -22.20 25.52
CA ILE A 586 -12.57 -21.27 26.02
C ILE A 586 -11.18 -21.90 25.92
N VAL A 587 -10.26 -21.18 25.28
CA VAL A 587 -8.81 -21.44 25.23
C VAL A 587 -8.13 -20.38 26.10
N PRO A 588 -7.74 -20.71 27.35
CA PRO A 588 -7.17 -19.74 28.29
C PRO A 588 -5.65 -19.59 28.17
N ASP A 589 -4.95 -20.48 27.46
CA ASP A 589 -3.52 -20.36 27.23
C ASP A 589 -3.25 -19.48 26.00
N VAL A 590 -2.65 -18.32 26.25
CA VAL A 590 -2.28 -17.32 25.24
C VAL A 590 -0.79 -17.34 24.88
N HIS A 591 -0.05 -18.35 25.35
CA HIS A 591 1.37 -18.56 25.05
C HIS A 591 1.60 -19.86 24.24
N ASP A 592 0.90 -20.96 24.55
CA ASP A 592 0.86 -22.18 23.73
C ASP A 592 -0.56 -22.46 23.21
N VAL A 593 -0.94 -21.66 22.22
CA VAL A 593 -2.30 -21.58 21.66
C VAL A 593 -2.64 -22.78 20.78
N TYR A 594 -3.82 -23.35 20.99
CA TYR A 594 -4.40 -24.46 20.22
C TYR A 594 -5.83 -24.14 19.74
N THR A 595 -6.34 -24.94 18.80
CA THR A 595 -7.76 -24.93 18.40
C THR A 595 -8.53 -25.98 19.23
N PRO A 596 -9.70 -25.65 19.84
CA PRO A 596 -10.34 -26.54 20.81
C PRO A 596 -11.10 -27.74 20.20
N LEU A 597 -11.27 -27.79 18.88
CA LEU A 597 -11.80 -28.92 18.13
C LEU A 597 -11.03 -29.07 16.80
N GLU A 598 -10.88 -30.29 16.30
CA GLU A 598 -10.28 -30.58 14.98
C GLU A 598 -11.20 -30.20 13.80
N THR A 599 -12.50 -30.11 14.06
CA THR A 599 -13.58 -29.82 13.09
C THR A 599 -14.64 -28.92 13.74
N ASP A 600 -15.69 -28.54 13.01
CA ASP A 600 -16.87 -27.82 13.50
C ASP A 600 -16.67 -26.37 14.01
N ILE A 601 -15.42 -25.88 14.04
CA ILE A 601 -15.09 -24.46 14.29
C ILE A 601 -15.38 -23.59 13.06
N ILE A 602 -15.18 -24.15 11.87
CA ILE A 602 -15.50 -23.55 10.58
C ILE A 602 -16.55 -24.44 9.92
N VAL A 603 -17.71 -23.87 9.63
CA VAL A 603 -18.91 -24.59 9.16
C VAL A 603 -19.57 -23.88 7.98
N GLN A 604 -20.35 -24.61 7.18
CA GLN A 604 -21.01 -24.06 6.01
C GLN A 604 -22.10 -23.05 6.41
N LEU A 605 -22.07 -21.85 5.83
CA LEU A 605 -22.95 -20.74 6.21
C LEU A 605 -24.44 -21.11 6.12
N SER A 606 -24.84 -21.82 5.07
CA SER A 606 -26.23 -22.28 4.88
C SER A 606 -26.72 -23.27 5.94
N GLU A 607 -25.82 -23.89 6.71
CA GLU A 607 -26.17 -24.74 7.85
C GLU A 607 -26.29 -23.94 9.15
N CYS A 608 -25.35 -23.03 9.40
CA CYS A 608 -25.21 -22.36 10.69
C CYS A 608 -25.82 -20.95 10.80
N ARG A 609 -26.30 -20.36 9.69
CA ARG A 609 -26.73 -18.94 9.60
C ARG A 609 -27.53 -18.45 10.82
N GLN A 610 -28.64 -19.11 11.17
CA GLN A 610 -29.48 -18.75 12.31
C GLN A 610 -28.75 -18.76 13.67
N HIS A 611 -27.81 -19.69 13.87
CA HIS A 611 -26.98 -19.74 15.08
C HIS A 611 -25.93 -18.62 15.11
N LEU A 612 -25.42 -18.20 13.95
CA LEU A 612 -24.51 -17.07 13.85
C LEU A 612 -25.24 -15.74 14.09
N GLU A 613 -26.42 -15.55 13.50
CA GLU A 613 -27.28 -14.38 13.70
C GLU A 613 -27.64 -14.21 15.20
N LEU A 614 -28.15 -15.27 15.86
CA LEU A 614 -28.45 -15.26 17.29
C LEU A 614 -27.20 -15.07 18.19
N LEU A 615 -26.03 -15.55 17.77
CA LEU A 615 -24.78 -15.35 18.50
C LEU A 615 -24.32 -13.89 18.44
N LEU A 616 -24.38 -13.27 17.26
CA LEU A 616 -23.97 -11.87 17.06
C LEU A 616 -24.87 -10.90 17.85
N GLU A 617 -26.16 -11.18 17.96
CA GLU A 617 -27.08 -10.42 18.80
C GLU A 617 -26.77 -10.54 20.30
N SER A 618 -26.24 -11.70 20.75
CA SER A 618 -26.04 -12.00 22.17
C SER A 618 -24.63 -11.70 22.71
N ILE A 619 -23.58 -11.74 21.87
CA ILE A 619 -22.19 -11.43 22.28
C ILE A 619 -22.07 -10.11 23.09
N PRO A 620 -22.66 -8.97 22.68
CA PRO A 620 -22.54 -7.71 23.43
C PRO A 620 -23.14 -7.79 24.85
N THR A 621 -24.16 -8.63 25.06
CA THR A 621 -24.76 -8.88 26.38
C THR A 621 -23.94 -9.88 27.19
N MET A 622 -23.38 -10.93 26.57
CA MET A 622 -22.51 -11.91 27.26
C MET A 622 -21.32 -11.23 27.95
N PHE A 623 -20.73 -10.24 27.30
CA PHE A 623 -19.55 -9.53 27.81
C PHE A 623 -19.87 -8.14 28.39
N GLN A 624 -21.15 -7.81 28.64
CA GLN A 624 -21.57 -6.48 29.13
C GLN A 624 -20.90 -6.07 30.45
N SER A 625 -20.61 -7.04 31.33
CA SER A 625 -19.91 -6.83 32.60
C SER A 625 -18.43 -7.24 32.56
N ASN A 626 -17.80 -7.30 31.38
CA ASN A 626 -16.38 -7.64 31.28
C ASN A 626 -15.51 -6.47 31.76
N MET A 627 -14.61 -6.76 32.70
CA MET A 627 -13.67 -5.81 33.29
C MET A 627 -12.21 -6.06 32.85
N ILE A 628 -11.98 -7.02 31.95
CA ILE A 628 -10.65 -7.32 31.40
C ILE A 628 -10.27 -6.23 30.39
N ALA A 629 -9.26 -5.43 30.71
CA ALA A 629 -8.77 -4.35 29.84
C ALA A 629 -7.74 -4.83 28.80
N ASP A 630 -7.20 -6.04 28.97
CA ASP A 630 -6.13 -6.63 28.17
C ASP A 630 -6.61 -7.27 26.85
N SER A 631 -5.70 -7.39 25.89
CA SER A 631 -5.94 -8.07 24.60
C SER A 631 -4.82 -9.02 24.23
N ALA A 632 -5.21 -10.26 23.90
CA ALA A 632 -4.37 -11.35 23.44
C ALA A 632 -4.32 -11.47 21.91
N PHE A 633 -4.43 -10.36 21.16
CA PHE A 633 -4.50 -10.31 19.68
C PHE A 633 -3.60 -11.31 18.95
N GLY A 634 -2.29 -11.36 19.24
CA GLY A 634 -1.36 -12.24 18.53
C GLY A 634 -1.61 -13.73 18.80
N ALA A 635 -2.02 -14.07 20.03
CA ALA A 635 -2.48 -15.39 20.39
C ALA A 635 -3.81 -15.74 19.69
N ALA A 636 -4.78 -14.82 19.69
CA ALA A 636 -6.09 -15.00 19.06
C ALA A 636 -5.98 -15.20 17.53
N VAL A 637 -5.12 -14.43 16.87
CA VAL A 637 -4.79 -14.59 15.44
C VAL A 637 -4.14 -15.95 15.16
N LYS A 638 -3.21 -16.41 16.02
CA LYS A 638 -2.63 -17.76 15.92
C LYS A 638 -3.68 -18.86 16.11
N ALA A 639 -4.64 -18.68 17.03
CA ALA A 639 -5.74 -19.62 17.26
C ALA A 639 -6.63 -19.79 16.01
N ALA A 640 -7.04 -18.68 15.42
CA ALA A 640 -7.86 -18.67 14.21
C ALA A 640 -7.10 -19.23 13.00
N TYR A 641 -5.80 -18.90 12.84
CA TYR A 641 -4.91 -19.53 11.86
C TYR A 641 -4.91 -21.06 11.98
N LEU A 642 -4.74 -21.61 13.19
CA LEU A 642 -4.72 -23.06 13.39
C LEU A 642 -6.06 -23.72 12.99
N ALA A 643 -7.19 -23.06 13.23
CA ALA A 643 -8.51 -23.53 12.77
C ALA A 643 -8.66 -23.44 11.23
N MET A 644 -8.10 -22.40 10.60
CA MET A 644 -8.13 -22.19 9.15
C MET A 644 -7.07 -23.00 8.38
N LYS A 645 -6.09 -23.62 9.06
CA LYS A 645 -4.87 -24.17 8.45
C LYS A 645 -5.08 -25.21 7.34
N SER A 646 -6.17 -25.97 7.40
CA SER A 646 -6.55 -26.96 6.37
C SER A 646 -7.27 -26.34 5.16
N THR A 647 -7.86 -25.16 5.32
CA THR A 647 -8.72 -24.52 4.32
C THR A 647 -8.04 -23.34 3.64
N GLY A 648 -7.40 -22.45 4.38
CA GLY A 648 -7.10 -21.08 3.95
C GLY A 648 -8.35 -20.18 4.08
N GLY A 649 -8.26 -18.91 3.69
CA GLY A 649 -9.40 -17.99 3.75
C GLY A 649 -9.04 -16.55 4.11
N LYS A 650 -10.05 -15.79 4.54
CA LYS A 650 -9.89 -14.47 5.15
C LYS A 650 -10.15 -14.55 6.65
N LEU A 651 -9.20 -14.05 7.44
CA LEU A 651 -9.35 -13.75 8.85
C LEU A 651 -9.63 -12.26 8.99
N LEU A 652 -10.79 -11.92 9.56
CA LEU A 652 -11.31 -10.57 9.71
C LEU A 652 -11.24 -10.22 11.20
N VAL A 653 -10.22 -9.47 11.61
CA VAL A 653 -9.94 -9.17 13.02
C VAL A 653 -10.42 -7.78 13.38
N PHE A 654 -11.19 -7.66 14.46
CA PHE A 654 -11.70 -6.41 14.97
C PHE A 654 -11.08 -6.16 16.35
N GLN A 655 -10.26 -5.11 16.47
CA GLN A 655 -9.44 -4.80 17.65
C GLN A 655 -9.69 -3.37 18.12
N SER A 656 -9.83 -3.15 19.44
CA SER A 656 -10.08 -1.84 20.03
C SER A 656 -8.98 -1.33 20.95
N VAL A 657 -8.29 -2.23 21.66
CA VAL A 657 -7.18 -1.90 22.60
C VAL A 657 -5.81 -2.34 22.08
N LEU A 658 -4.74 -1.78 22.63
CA LEU A 658 -3.37 -2.25 22.39
C LEU A 658 -3.24 -3.74 22.81
N PRO A 659 -2.69 -4.63 21.96
CA PRO A 659 -2.32 -5.99 22.35
C PRO A 659 -1.34 -5.97 23.53
N SER A 660 -1.74 -6.46 24.69
CA SER A 660 -0.98 -6.32 25.95
C SER A 660 -0.49 -7.65 26.54
N ILE A 661 -1.03 -8.79 26.08
CA ILE A 661 -0.77 -10.11 26.66
C ILE A 661 -0.63 -11.20 25.57
N GLY A 662 -0.03 -12.33 25.93
CA GLY A 662 0.15 -13.49 25.05
C GLY A 662 1.31 -13.38 24.06
N ILE A 663 1.28 -14.21 23.03
CA ILE A 663 2.20 -14.14 21.89
C ILE A 663 2.05 -12.76 21.22
N SER A 664 3.17 -12.08 20.95
CA SER A 664 3.21 -10.74 20.34
C SER A 664 2.50 -9.63 21.13
N ALA A 665 2.55 -9.70 22.46
CA ALA A 665 2.23 -8.56 23.32
C ALA A 665 3.10 -7.33 23.00
N LEU A 666 2.52 -6.13 23.09
CA LEU A 666 3.11 -4.83 22.77
C LEU A 666 3.04 -3.88 23.98
N SER A 667 3.83 -2.81 23.96
CA SER A 667 3.89 -1.80 25.04
C SER A 667 3.69 -0.37 24.51
N VAL A 668 3.38 0.57 25.40
CA VAL A 668 3.10 1.98 25.07
C VAL A 668 4.40 2.77 24.82
N ARG A 669 5.16 2.36 23.80
CA ARG A 669 6.49 2.92 23.45
C ARG A 669 6.50 4.39 23.01
N GLU A 670 5.33 4.98 22.71
CA GLU A 670 5.25 6.42 22.40
C GLU A 670 5.66 7.31 23.58
N ALA A 671 5.35 6.90 24.83
CA ALA A 671 5.73 7.66 26.02
C ALA A 671 7.25 7.69 26.22
N GLU A 672 7.91 6.55 25.99
CA GLU A 672 9.37 6.38 26.07
C GLU A 672 10.09 7.21 25.00
N GLY A 673 9.51 7.30 23.79
CA GLY A 673 10.02 8.16 22.72
C GLY A 673 9.96 9.65 23.05
N ARG A 674 8.87 10.13 23.69
CA ARG A 674 8.71 11.54 24.05
C ARG A 674 9.66 12.01 25.16
N ALA A 675 10.04 11.12 26.08
CA ALA A 675 10.94 11.43 27.19
C ALA A 675 12.38 11.77 26.74
N ASN A 676 12.84 11.24 25.61
CA ASN A 676 14.18 11.44 25.06
C ASN A 676 14.26 12.68 24.13
N THR A 677 13.63 13.79 24.54
CA THR A 677 13.28 14.91 23.64
C THR A 677 14.49 15.70 23.10
N SER A 678 15.69 15.53 23.68
CA SER A 678 16.95 16.08 23.16
C SER A 678 17.56 15.27 21.99
N ALA A 679 17.01 14.09 21.68
CA ALA A 679 17.44 13.22 20.58
C ALA A 679 16.30 12.86 19.59
N GLY A 680 15.05 13.22 19.89
CA GLY A 680 13.84 12.69 19.25
C GLY A 680 13.85 12.63 17.72
N ASP A 681 14.18 13.72 17.04
CA ASP A 681 14.15 13.80 15.56
C ASP A 681 15.06 12.79 14.86
N LYS A 682 16.13 12.31 15.51
CA LYS A 682 17.07 11.35 14.91
C LYS A 682 16.57 9.92 14.97
N GLU A 683 15.73 9.56 15.95
CA GLU A 683 15.35 8.16 16.20
C GLU A 683 13.84 7.90 16.13
N ALA A 684 12.99 8.91 15.96
CA ALA A 684 11.53 8.76 15.86
C ALA A 684 11.06 7.75 14.79
N HIS A 685 11.84 7.55 13.72
CA HIS A 685 11.56 6.54 12.69
C HIS A 685 11.55 5.10 13.23
N LYS A 686 12.25 4.81 14.34
CA LYS A 686 12.24 3.49 15.01
C LYS A 686 10.85 3.14 15.57
N LEU A 687 10.05 4.13 15.97
CA LEU A 687 8.65 3.93 16.40
C LEU A 687 7.71 3.56 15.25
N LEU A 688 8.17 3.68 14.00
CA LEU A 688 7.45 3.31 12.77
C LEU A 688 7.92 1.94 12.23
N GLN A 689 8.89 1.31 12.89
CA GLN A 689 9.26 -0.09 12.68
C GLN A 689 8.46 -0.99 13.64
N PRO A 690 8.14 -2.25 13.28
CA PRO A 690 7.54 -3.20 14.20
C PRO A 690 8.38 -3.39 15.47
N ALA A 691 7.74 -3.62 16.60
CA ALA A 691 8.41 -3.79 17.90
C ALA A 691 9.33 -5.03 17.92
N ASP A 692 8.93 -6.12 17.26
CA ASP A 692 9.70 -7.35 17.11
C ASP A 692 9.52 -8.01 15.72
N LYS A 693 9.92 -9.28 15.58
CA LYS A 693 9.72 -10.10 14.38
C LYS A 693 8.56 -11.08 14.49
N THR A 694 7.99 -11.29 15.67
CA THR A 694 7.06 -12.39 15.98
C THR A 694 5.78 -12.29 15.15
N LEU A 695 5.21 -11.08 15.01
CA LEU A 695 4.07 -10.86 14.11
C LEU A 695 4.41 -11.08 12.63
N ARG A 696 5.66 -10.85 12.21
CA ARG A 696 6.12 -11.11 10.83
C ARG A 696 6.29 -12.60 10.56
N GLU A 697 6.81 -13.34 11.53
CA GLU A 697 7.00 -14.79 11.44
C GLU A 697 5.64 -15.50 11.41
N LEU A 698 4.69 -15.11 12.28
CA LEU A 698 3.29 -15.55 12.22
C LEU A 698 2.62 -15.20 10.87
N ALA A 699 2.90 -14.03 10.30
CA ALA A 699 2.35 -13.63 8.99
C ALA A 699 2.91 -14.42 7.80
N LEU A 700 4.14 -14.93 7.91
CA LEU A 700 4.72 -15.83 6.90
C LEU A 700 4.11 -17.24 6.97
N GLU A 701 3.79 -17.73 8.18
CA GLU A 701 3.01 -18.95 8.40
C GLU A 701 1.57 -18.83 7.86
N LEU A 702 0.85 -17.76 8.21
CA LEU A 702 -0.49 -17.44 7.68
C LEU A 702 -0.51 -17.50 6.15
N ALA A 703 0.49 -16.87 5.50
CA ALA A 703 0.63 -16.85 4.05
C ALA A 703 1.05 -18.20 3.44
N GLU A 704 1.55 -19.17 4.22
CA GLU A 704 1.80 -20.53 3.75
C GLU A 704 0.49 -21.29 3.50
N TYR A 705 -0.40 -21.23 4.49
CA TYR A 705 -1.68 -21.94 4.50
C TYR A 705 -2.80 -21.10 3.87
N GLN A 706 -2.43 -20.12 3.04
CA GLN A 706 -3.34 -19.28 2.24
C GLN A 706 -4.39 -18.53 3.08
N VAL A 707 -3.99 -18.06 4.27
CA VAL A 707 -4.80 -17.19 5.12
C VAL A 707 -4.40 -15.72 4.89
N CYS A 708 -5.34 -14.92 4.40
CA CYS A 708 -5.26 -13.47 4.34
C CYS A 708 -5.80 -12.86 5.64
N VAL A 709 -5.18 -11.80 6.19
CA VAL A 709 -5.67 -11.12 7.40
C VAL A 709 -6.00 -9.66 7.09
N ASP A 710 -7.26 -9.28 7.26
CA ASP A 710 -7.68 -7.88 7.29
C ASP A 710 -7.98 -7.46 8.74
N VAL A 711 -7.56 -6.25 9.13
CA VAL A 711 -7.63 -5.78 10.53
C VAL A 711 -8.40 -4.46 10.63
N PHE A 712 -9.48 -4.44 11.41
CA PHE A 712 -10.33 -3.29 11.69
C PHE A 712 -10.03 -2.75 13.09
N LEU A 713 -9.53 -1.51 13.16
CA LEU A 713 -9.08 -0.87 14.39
C LEU A 713 -10.10 0.15 14.90
N ASN A 714 -10.98 -0.30 15.79
CA ASN A 714 -12.08 0.46 16.38
C ASN A 714 -11.64 1.07 17.72
N THR A 715 -10.75 2.08 17.68
CA THR A 715 -9.98 2.51 18.86
C THR A 715 -10.14 3.98 19.24
N GLN A 716 -9.94 4.29 20.53
CA GLN A 716 -9.82 5.65 21.06
C GLN A 716 -8.41 5.93 21.64
N ALA A 717 -7.44 5.03 21.44
CA ALA A 717 -6.14 5.06 22.11
C ALA A 717 -4.93 5.02 21.13
N TYR A 718 -3.76 4.63 21.65
CA TYR A 718 -2.60 4.18 20.88
C TYR A 718 -2.67 2.67 20.68
N MET A 719 -2.31 2.21 19.48
CA MET A 719 -2.51 0.83 19.01
C MET A 719 -1.24 0.14 18.49
N ASP A 720 -0.16 0.90 18.30
CA ASP A 720 1.06 0.47 17.63
C ASP A 720 0.83 -0.17 16.24
N ILE A 721 0.18 0.59 15.36
CA ILE A 721 -0.15 0.17 13.99
C ILE A 721 1.10 -0.24 13.18
N ALA A 722 2.27 0.30 13.51
CA ALA A 722 3.56 -0.12 12.94
C ALA A 722 3.83 -1.63 13.11
N SER A 723 3.44 -2.21 14.24
CA SER A 723 3.55 -3.64 14.52
C SER A 723 2.38 -4.43 13.95
N ILE A 724 1.13 -4.00 14.23
CA ILE A 724 -0.08 -4.73 13.83
C ILE A 724 -0.20 -4.85 12.29
N SER A 725 0.14 -3.78 11.55
CA SER A 725 -0.02 -3.75 10.09
C SER A 725 0.86 -4.76 9.34
N VAL A 726 1.90 -5.33 9.97
CA VAL A 726 2.76 -6.35 9.36
C VAL A 726 1.96 -7.57 8.93
N VAL A 727 1.01 -8.01 9.76
CA VAL A 727 0.21 -9.22 9.50
C VAL A 727 -0.64 -9.05 8.25
N ALA A 728 -1.34 -7.92 8.16
CA ALA A 728 -2.14 -7.58 6.98
C ALA A 728 -1.27 -7.43 5.74
N ARG A 729 -0.21 -6.61 5.80
CA ARG A 729 0.64 -6.32 4.63
C ARG A 729 1.36 -7.55 4.08
N THR A 730 1.80 -8.46 4.93
CA THR A 730 2.51 -9.69 4.51
C THR A 730 1.56 -10.76 3.94
N THR A 731 0.29 -10.76 4.36
CA THR A 731 -0.72 -11.74 3.91
C THR A 731 -1.59 -11.24 2.75
N GLY A 732 -1.28 -10.07 2.18
CA GLY A 732 -2.06 -9.45 1.09
C GLY A 732 -3.33 -8.70 1.54
N GLY A 733 -3.52 -8.55 2.86
CA GLY A 733 -4.64 -7.85 3.48
C GLY A 733 -4.48 -6.33 3.58
N GLN A 734 -5.34 -5.73 4.40
CA GLN A 734 -5.54 -4.30 4.60
C GLN A 734 -5.79 -3.99 6.09
N VAL A 735 -5.38 -2.80 6.52
CA VAL A 735 -5.78 -2.21 7.82
C VAL A 735 -6.87 -1.18 7.56
N TYR A 736 -7.91 -1.20 8.37
CA TYR A 736 -8.96 -0.18 8.46
C TYR A 736 -8.84 0.50 9.82
N TYR A 737 -8.94 1.83 9.89
CA TYR A 737 -8.59 2.60 11.10
C TYR A 737 -9.63 3.66 11.41
N TYR A 738 -10.27 3.52 12.56
CA TYR A 738 -11.34 4.39 13.03
C TYR A 738 -10.89 5.05 14.32
N TYR A 739 -10.32 6.26 14.21
CA TYR A 739 -9.82 7.02 15.35
C TYR A 739 -10.35 8.47 15.38
N PRO A 740 -10.71 9.00 16.56
CA PRO A 740 -11.23 8.21 17.69
C PRO A 740 -12.52 7.51 17.23
N PHE A 741 -12.72 6.23 17.58
CA PHE A 741 -13.94 5.50 17.23
C PHE A 741 -15.17 6.01 18.00
N SER A 742 -16.31 6.14 17.34
CA SER A 742 -17.62 6.22 17.97
C SER A 742 -18.64 5.31 17.28
N ALA A 743 -19.35 4.50 18.07
CA ALA A 743 -20.46 3.69 17.60
C ALA A 743 -21.62 4.51 17.00
N LEU A 744 -21.72 5.82 17.29
CA LEU A 744 -22.74 6.70 16.70
C LEU A 744 -22.41 7.14 15.28
N SER A 745 -21.16 7.55 15.00
CA SER A 745 -20.75 8.08 13.69
C SER A 745 -20.14 7.04 12.76
N ASP A 746 -19.47 6.03 13.32
CA ASP A 746 -18.54 5.20 12.55
C ASP A 746 -19.10 3.82 12.20
N THR A 747 -20.17 3.36 12.87
CA THR A 747 -20.83 2.08 12.57
C THR A 747 -21.25 1.97 11.11
N ALA A 748 -21.75 3.06 10.52
CA ALA A 748 -22.09 3.11 9.09
C ALA A 748 -20.86 2.92 8.18
N LYS A 749 -19.68 3.42 8.59
CA LYS A 749 -18.43 3.21 7.84
C LYS A 749 -17.90 1.80 8.05
N LEU A 750 -17.85 1.31 9.29
CA LEU A 750 -17.42 -0.05 9.63
C LEU A 750 -18.23 -1.11 8.84
N TYR A 751 -19.55 -0.95 8.77
CA TYR A 751 -20.43 -1.78 7.95
C TYR A 751 -20.07 -1.71 6.46
N ASN A 752 -19.97 -0.52 5.86
CA ASN A 752 -19.69 -0.39 4.42
C ASN A 752 -18.27 -0.87 4.05
N ASP A 753 -17.27 -0.61 4.89
CA ASP A 753 -15.89 -1.08 4.69
C ASP A 753 -15.80 -2.61 4.78
N LEU A 754 -16.50 -3.24 5.74
CA LEU A 754 -16.60 -4.69 5.89
C LEU A 754 -17.39 -5.34 4.74
N ARG A 755 -18.52 -4.73 4.35
CA ARG A 755 -19.33 -5.16 3.20
C ARG A 755 -18.50 -5.17 1.94
N TRP A 756 -17.82 -4.06 1.64
CA TRP A 756 -16.91 -3.95 0.51
C TRP A 756 -15.79 -5.01 0.60
N ASN A 757 -15.18 -5.19 1.78
CA ASN A 757 -14.12 -6.18 1.99
C ASN A 757 -14.48 -7.60 1.53
N VAL A 758 -15.72 -8.05 1.77
CA VAL A 758 -16.16 -9.41 1.41
C VAL A 758 -16.83 -9.50 0.03
N SER A 759 -17.53 -8.45 -0.42
CA SER A 759 -18.31 -8.48 -1.66
C SER A 759 -17.51 -8.02 -2.90
N ARG A 760 -16.41 -7.27 -2.71
CA ARG A 760 -15.60 -6.74 -3.82
C ARG A 760 -14.92 -7.85 -4.63
N PRO A 761 -14.69 -7.65 -5.96
CA PRO A 761 -13.98 -8.63 -6.79
C PRO A 761 -12.60 -8.97 -6.21
N GLN A 762 -12.41 -10.24 -5.88
CA GLN A 762 -11.17 -10.74 -5.27
C GLN A 762 -10.88 -12.20 -5.64
N GLY A 763 -9.61 -12.58 -5.53
CA GLY A 763 -9.08 -13.91 -5.78
C GLY A 763 -8.25 -14.43 -4.61
N PHE A 764 -8.32 -15.73 -4.37
CA PHE A 764 -7.65 -16.46 -3.29
C PHE A 764 -6.56 -17.39 -3.82
N GLU A 765 -5.66 -17.84 -2.93
CA GLU A 765 -4.56 -18.77 -3.25
C GLU A 765 -3.75 -18.33 -4.48
N ALA A 766 -3.56 -17.02 -4.63
CA ALA A 766 -3.14 -16.43 -5.88
C ALA A 766 -1.62 -16.38 -6.00
N VAL A 767 -1.11 -16.64 -7.20
CA VAL A 767 0.31 -16.50 -7.54
C VAL A 767 0.42 -15.63 -8.78
N MET A 768 1.02 -14.44 -8.62
CA MET A 768 1.20 -13.48 -9.70
C MET A 768 2.64 -13.49 -10.20
N ARG A 769 2.83 -13.39 -11.52
CA ARG A 769 4.15 -13.24 -12.14
C ARG A 769 4.10 -12.35 -13.37
N VAL A 770 4.98 -11.35 -13.41
CA VAL A 770 5.23 -10.53 -14.59
C VAL A 770 6.35 -11.14 -15.44
N ARG A 771 6.20 -11.04 -16.75
CA ARG A 771 7.21 -11.30 -17.79
C ARG A 771 7.35 -10.04 -18.65
N CYS A 772 8.53 -9.81 -19.19
CA CYS A 772 8.85 -8.71 -20.10
C CYS A 772 9.60 -9.25 -21.33
N SER A 773 9.70 -8.44 -22.39
CA SER A 773 10.47 -8.80 -23.58
C SER A 773 11.97 -8.87 -23.31
N GLN A 774 12.70 -9.67 -24.10
CA GLN A 774 14.16 -9.76 -24.05
C GLN A 774 14.81 -8.37 -24.12
N GLY A 775 15.84 -8.17 -23.29
CA GLY A 775 16.48 -6.87 -23.07
C GLY A 775 15.94 -6.12 -21.85
N LEU A 776 14.81 -6.54 -21.26
CA LEU A 776 14.34 -6.11 -19.95
C LEU A 776 14.26 -7.27 -18.95
N GLN A 777 14.36 -6.94 -17.66
CA GLN A 777 14.15 -7.87 -16.55
C GLN A 777 13.35 -7.18 -15.42
N VAL A 778 12.42 -7.91 -14.80
CA VAL A 778 11.80 -7.48 -13.53
C VAL A 778 12.88 -7.39 -12.45
N GLN A 779 13.05 -6.20 -11.87
CA GLN A 779 14.01 -5.94 -10.81
C GLN A 779 13.39 -6.24 -9.44
N GLU A 780 12.20 -5.72 -9.17
CA GLU A 780 11.54 -5.82 -7.87
C GLU A 780 10.01 -5.73 -7.99
N TYR A 781 9.31 -6.32 -7.02
CA TYR A 781 7.90 -6.14 -6.76
C TYR A 781 7.73 -5.35 -5.45
N THR A 782 6.75 -4.45 -5.35
CA THR A 782 6.45 -3.66 -4.15
C THR A 782 4.94 -3.56 -3.95
N GLY A 783 4.45 -3.90 -2.75
CA GLY A 783 3.02 -4.01 -2.44
C GLY A 783 2.76 -4.76 -1.14
N ASN A 784 1.51 -5.14 -0.91
CA ASN A 784 1.11 -6.07 0.16
C ASN A 784 1.03 -7.49 -0.41
N PHE A 785 1.98 -8.35 -0.06
CA PHE A 785 2.08 -9.75 -0.49
C PHE A 785 3.13 -10.53 0.31
N CYS A 786 3.12 -11.86 0.16
CA CYS A 786 4.20 -12.73 0.60
C CYS A 786 5.19 -12.97 -0.57
N LYS A 787 6.49 -13.05 -0.27
CA LYS A 787 7.56 -13.24 -1.28
C LYS A 787 8.40 -14.45 -0.90
N ARG A 788 8.02 -15.63 -1.40
CA ARG A 788 8.77 -16.88 -1.18
C ARG A 788 9.88 -17.09 -2.22
N ILE A 789 9.64 -16.65 -3.45
CA ILE A 789 10.55 -16.83 -4.60
C ILE A 789 10.84 -15.44 -5.22
N PRO A 790 12.06 -15.15 -5.73
CA PRO A 790 12.36 -13.83 -6.29
C PRO A 790 11.51 -13.40 -7.49
N THR A 791 10.97 -14.36 -8.26
CA THR A 791 10.28 -14.09 -9.55
C THR A 791 8.75 -14.06 -9.47
N ASP A 792 8.16 -14.60 -8.40
CA ASP A 792 6.73 -14.91 -8.28
C ASP A 792 6.23 -14.31 -6.95
N VAL A 793 4.97 -13.88 -6.93
CA VAL A 793 4.38 -13.13 -5.81
C VAL A 793 3.20 -13.92 -5.24
N ASP A 794 3.28 -14.30 -3.97
CA ASP A 794 2.32 -15.14 -3.28
C ASP A 794 1.26 -14.27 -2.57
N LEU A 795 -0.02 -14.53 -2.89
CA LEU A 795 -1.16 -13.68 -2.54
C LEU A 795 -2.28 -14.55 -1.94
N PRO A 796 -2.29 -14.77 -0.61
CA PRO A 796 -3.36 -15.52 0.07
C PRO A 796 -4.76 -15.02 -0.29
N ALA A 797 -4.91 -13.69 -0.37
CA ALA A 797 -5.94 -13.04 -1.16
C ALA A 797 -5.38 -11.78 -1.86
N ILE A 798 -6.03 -11.36 -2.94
CA ILE A 798 -5.88 -10.05 -3.59
C ILE A 798 -7.24 -9.58 -4.13
N ASP A 799 -7.50 -8.28 -4.05
CA ASP A 799 -8.78 -7.67 -4.41
C ASP A 799 -8.62 -6.52 -5.40
N CYS A 800 -9.74 -5.94 -5.83
CA CYS A 800 -9.81 -4.89 -6.83
C CYS A 800 -9.11 -3.58 -6.48
N ASP A 801 -8.83 -3.33 -5.19
CA ASP A 801 -8.33 -2.04 -4.71
C ASP A 801 -6.80 -1.98 -4.70
N LYS A 802 -6.15 -3.15 -4.61
CA LYS A 802 -4.70 -3.29 -4.35
C LYS A 802 -3.88 -3.29 -5.65
N THR A 803 -2.92 -2.38 -5.73
CA THR A 803 -1.96 -2.28 -6.83
C THR A 803 -0.57 -2.71 -6.39
N ILE A 804 -0.01 -3.72 -7.07
CA ILE A 804 1.38 -4.12 -6.94
C ILE A 804 2.22 -3.34 -7.96
N THR A 805 3.26 -2.66 -7.48
CA THR A 805 4.24 -1.97 -8.33
C THR A 805 5.35 -2.95 -8.72
N VAL A 806 5.79 -2.91 -9.97
CA VAL A 806 6.80 -3.83 -10.52
C VAL A 806 7.88 -3.00 -11.24
N THR A 807 9.03 -2.84 -10.60
CA THR A 807 10.17 -2.09 -11.15
C THR A 807 10.88 -2.94 -12.19
N VAL A 808 11.24 -2.34 -13.32
CA VAL A 808 11.87 -3.01 -14.47
C VAL A 808 13.20 -2.34 -14.78
N LYS A 809 14.23 -3.16 -15.01
CA LYS A 809 15.57 -2.73 -15.44
C LYS A 809 15.89 -3.27 -16.83
N HIS A 810 16.85 -2.64 -17.50
CA HIS A 810 17.47 -3.24 -18.68
C HIS A 810 18.35 -4.43 -18.32
N ASP A 811 18.47 -5.34 -19.28
CA ASP A 811 19.35 -6.51 -19.30
C ASP A 811 20.20 -6.50 -20.58
N ASP A 812 19.68 -5.90 -21.66
CA ASP A 812 20.38 -5.62 -22.94
C ASP A 812 19.78 -4.34 -23.57
N LYS A 813 20.32 -3.90 -24.71
CA LYS A 813 19.80 -2.76 -25.49
C LYS A 813 18.61 -3.17 -26.35
N LEU A 814 17.57 -2.34 -26.35
CA LEU A 814 16.40 -2.50 -27.21
C LEU A 814 16.61 -1.79 -28.56
N GLN A 815 15.87 -2.19 -29.58
CA GLN A 815 15.90 -1.57 -30.90
C GLN A 815 14.90 -0.41 -30.98
N ASP A 816 15.29 0.70 -31.61
CA ASP A 816 14.45 1.89 -31.72
C ASP A 816 13.19 1.61 -32.56
N GLY A 817 12.03 2.08 -32.11
CA GLY A 817 10.73 1.80 -32.73
C GLY A 817 10.23 0.36 -32.62
N ALA A 818 10.98 -0.57 -32.01
CA ALA A 818 10.51 -1.94 -31.80
C ALA A 818 9.47 -2.01 -30.66
N GLU A 819 8.48 -2.90 -30.77
CA GLU A 819 7.53 -3.17 -29.69
C GLU A 819 8.18 -4.01 -28.57
N CYS A 820 8.04 -3.55 -27.32
CA CYS A 820 8.44 -4.25 -26.11
C CYS A 820 7.18 -4.63 -25.32
N ALA A 821 7.03 -5.91 -24.98
CA ALA A 821 5.83 -6.45 -24.38
C ALA A 821 6.01 -6.85 -22.90
N PHE A 822 4.98 -6.60 -22.11
CA PHE A 822 4.82 -7.02 -20.73
C PHE A 822 3.61 -7.92 -20.63
N GLN A 823 3.75 -9.04 -19.90
CA GLN A 823 2.65 -9.94 -19.59
C GLN A 823 2.62 -10.18 -18.09
N CYS A 824 1.59 -9.67 -17.42
CA CYS A 824 1.23 -10.12 -16.09
C CYS A 824 0.30 -11.34 -16.21
N ALA A 825 0.60 -12.41 -15.48
CA ALA A 825 -0.30 -13.54 -15.32
C ALA A 825 -0.50 -13.83 -13.84
N ILE A 826 -1.75 -14.00 -13.42
CA ILE A 826 -2.13 -14.37 -12.06
C ILE A 826 -2.99 -15.65 -12.10
N LEU A 827 -2.46 -16.72 -11.51
CA LEU A 827 -3.21 -17.95 -11.24
C LEU A 827 -3.91 -17.76 -9.89
N TYR A 828 -5.22 -17.99 -9.80
CA TYR A 828 -5.99 -17.77 -8.57
C TYR A 828 -7.24 -18.64 -8.49
N THR A 829 -7.83 -18.70 -7.30
CA THR A 829 -9.13 -19.31 -7.01
C THR A 829 -10.17 -18.19 -6.85
N THR A 830 -11.24 -18.19 -7.64
CA THR A 830 -12.36 -17.25 -7.50
C THR A 830 -13.11 -17.47 -6.18
N VAL A 831 -13.89 -16.49 -5.70
CA VAL A 831 -14.82 -16.69 -4.57
C VAL A 831 -15.80 -17.87 -4.75
N TYR A 832 -16.14 -18.26 -5.99
CA TYR A 832 -16.98 -19.42 -6.30
C TYR A 832 -16.21 -20.77 -6.33
N GLY A 833 -14.92 -20.75 -5.97
CA GLY A 833 -14.03 -21.92 -5.95
C GLY A 833 -13.72 -22.53 -7.33
N GLN A 834 -13.65 -21.72 -8.39
CA GLN A 834 -13.06 -22.08 -9.68
C GLN A 834 -11.60 -21.62 -9.74
N ARG A 835 -10.69 -22.45 -10.23
CA ARG A 835 -9.30 -22.05 -10.50
C ARG A 835 -9.21 -21.41 -11.89
N ARG A 836 -8.67 -20.20 -11.99
CA ARG A 836 -8.54 -19.42 -13.23
C ARG A 836 -7.16 -18.80 -13.36
N ILE A 837 -6.76 -18.44 -14.58
CA ILE A 837 -5.54 -17.69 -14.86
C ILE A 837 -5.91 -16.40 -15.59
N ARG A 838 -5.89 -15.25 -14.92
CA ARG A 838 -6.08 -13.95 -15.58
C ARG A 838 -4.74 -13.50 -16.18
N VAL A 839 -4.74 -13.15 -17.45
CA VAL A 839 -3.54 -12.71 -18.19
C VAL A 839 -3.81 -11.33 -18.78
N MET A 840 -2.89 -10.40 -18.53
CA MET A 840 -2.94 -9.00 -18.96
C MET A 840 -1.67 -8.69 -19.75
N ASN A 841 -1.82 -8.20 -20.98
CA ASN A 841 -0.74 -8.01 -21.93
C ASN A 841 -0.67 -6.52 -22.36
N LEU A 842 0.51 -5.92 -22.27
CA LEU A 842 0.77 -4.53 -22.64
C LEU A 842 2.00 -4.47 -23.54
N SER A 843 1.84 -4.03 -24.79
CA SER A 843 2.94 -3.85 -25.75
C SER A 843 3.12 -2.37 -26.06
N LEU A 844 4.36 -1.87 -25.92
CA LEU A 844 4.75 -0.46 -26.00
C LEU A 844 5.97 -0.28 -26.91
N SER A 845 5.98 0.77 -27.73
CA SER A 845 7.09 1.08 -28.64
C SER A 845 8.35 1.56 -27.90
N CYS A 846 9.53 1.16 -28.32
CA CYS A 846 10.81 1.68 -27.82
C CYS A 846 11.18 3.03 -28.45
N THR A 847 11.93 3.87 -27.72
CA THR A 847 12.48 5.15 -28.20
C THR A 847 13.97 5.31 -27.86
N SER A 848 14.78 5.72 -28.82
CA SER A 848 16.18 6.14 -28.62
C SER A 848 16.30 7.59 -28.16
N THR A 849 15.22 8.39 -28.26
CA THR A 849 15.24 9.83 -28.02
C THR A 849 14.63 10.21 -26.68
N LEU A 850 15.33 11.07 -25.93
CA LEU A 850 14.91 11.52 -24.60
C LEU A 850 13.65 12.41 -24.59
N PRO A 851 13.41 13.32 -25.57
CA PRO A 851 12.16 14.10 -25.60
C PRO A 851 10.89 13.26 -25.70
N ASN A 852 10.95 12.09 -26.35
CA ASN A 852 9.81 11.18 -26.44
C ASN A 852 9.48 10.50 -25.10
N ILE A 853 10.49 10.23 -24.26
CA ILE A 853 10.30 9.72 -22.90
C ILE A 853 9.54 10.74 -22.05
N PHE A 854 9.92 12.02 -22.12
CA PHE A 854 9.21 13.10 -21.43
C PHE A 854 7.81 13.39 -21.96
N ARG A 855 7.50 13.08 -23.22
CA ARG A 855 6.14 13.15 -23.80
C ARG A 855 5.26 11.97 -23.42
N SER A 856 5.85 10.81 -23.12
CA SER A 856 5.14 9.54 -22.90
C SER A 856 5.08 9.12 -21.42
N ALA A 857 5.64 9.91 -20.50
CA ALA A 857 5.56 9.66 -19.07
C ALA A 857 4.13 9.80 -18.54
N ASP A 858 3.65 8.78 -17.81
CA ASP A 858 2.35 8.81 -17.11
C ASP A 858 2.56 9.44 -15.72
N LEU A 859 2.06 10.67 -15.54
CA LEU A 859 2.19 11.44 -14.29
C LEU A 859 1.62 10.70 -13.07
N ASP A 860 0.44 10.10 -13.20
CA ASP A 860 -0.22 9.44 -12.08
C ASP A 860 0.55 8.16 -11.71
N ALA A 861 1.09 7.45 -12.69
CA ALA A 861 1.93 6.29 -12.46
C ALA A 861 3.29 6.67 -11.83
N GLN A 862 3.94 7.72 -12.32
CA GLN A 862 5.19 8.26 -11.75
C GLN A 862 4.97 8.71 -10.30
N PHE A 863 3.94 9.51 -10.05
CA PHE A 863 3.65 10.01 -8.71
C PHE A 863 3.25 8.89 -7.72
N THR A 864 2.51 7.87 -8.18
CA THR A 864 2.22 6.68 -7.36
C THR A 864 3.51 5.94 -6.96
N CYS A 865 4.53 5.90 -7.81
CA CYS A 865 5.83 5.34 -7.46
C CYS A 865 6.56 6.19 -6.41
N PHE A 866 6.55 7.53 -6.53
CA PHE A 866 7.13 8.45 -5.53
C PHE A 866 6.46 8.26 -4.16
N LEU A 867 5.12 8.20 -4.15
CA LEU A 867 4.28 8.01 -2.97
C LEU A 867 4.61 6.69 -2.25
N LYS A 868 4.74 5.60 -3.00
CA LYS A 868 5.12 4.27 -2.47
C LYS A 868 6.56 4.23 -1.99
N GLN A 869 7.50 4.85 -2.71
CA GLN A 869 8.90 4.96 -2.28
C GLN A 869 9.00 5.71 -0.95
N ALA A 870 8.40 6.90 -0.84
CA ALA A 870 8.37 7.66 0.41
C ALA A 870 7.74 6.85 1.57
N GLY A 871 6.64 6.15 1.31
CA GLY A 871 6.01 5.22 2.27
C GLY A 871 6.93 4.08 2.74
N SER A 872 7.89 3.65 1.91
CA SER A 872 8.88 2.62 2.25
C SER A 872 10.14 3.14 2.95
N GLU A 873 10.47 4.43 2.78
CA GLU A 873 11.63 5.08 3.40
C GLU A 873 11.33 5.65 4.81
N ILE A 874 10.08 6.02 5.10
CA ILE A 874 9.67 6.57 6.41
C ILE A 874 10.09 5.71 7.63
N PRO A 875 10.04 4.36 7.60
CA PRO A 875 10.49 3.54 8.74
C PRO A 875 12.01 3.45 8.90
N THR A 876 12.78 3.81 7.88
CA THR A 876 14.25 3.57 7.83
C THR A 876 15.07 4.85 7.83
N LEU A 877 14.49 5.99 7.44
CA LEU A 877 15.15 7.29 7.37
C LEU A 877 14.39 8.36 8.17
N PRO A 878 15.07 9.38 8.73
CA PRO A 878 14.42 10.57 9.27
C PRO A 878 13.55 11.27 8.22
N LEU A 879 12.36 11.75 8.63
CA LEU A 879 11.37 12.37 7.72
C LEU A 879 11.93 13.54 6.89
N SER A 880 12.93 14.26 7.41
CA SER A 880 13.67 15.30 6.69
C SER A 880 14.38 14.77 5.45
N GLN A 881 15.06 13.62 5.55
CA GLN A 881 15.76 12.98 4.44
C GLN A 881 14.78 12.46 3.39
N VAL A 882 13.63 11.90 3.80
CA VAL A 882 12.61 11.42 2.85
C VAL A 882 11.95 12.59 2.08
N ARG A 883 11.70 13.74 2.75
CA ARG A 883 11.25 14.97 2.07
C ARG A 883 12.31 15.51 1.12
N GLU A 884 13.58 15.46 1.49
CA GLU A 884 14.71 15.85 0.64
C GLU A 884 14.86 14.91 -0.58
N HIS A 885 14.77 13.59 -0.41
CA HIS A 885 14.80 12.61 -1.49
C HIS A 885 13.67 12.85 -2.51
N ALA A 886 12.42 12.98 -2.06
CA ALA A 886 11.29 13.27 -2.94
C ALA A 886 11.46 14.59 -3.72
N THR A 887 11.96 15.63 -3.04
CA THR A 887 12.26 16.93 -3.68
C THR A 887 13.38 16.80 -4.69
N ASN A 888 14.49 16.13 -4.35
CA ASN A 888 15.64 15.92 -5.23
C ASN A 888 15.31 15.06 -6.45
N HIS A 889 14.42 14.07 -6.32
CA HIS A 889 13.96 13.25 -7.46
C HIS A 889 13.17 14.11 -8.46
N CYS A 890 12.26 14.95 -7.98
CA CYS A 890 11.54 15.94 -8.79
C CYS A 890 12.50 16.94 -9.48
N VAL A 891 13.47 17.50 -8.74
CA VAL A 891 14.54 18.35 -9.29
C VAL A 891 15.32 17.64 -10.40
N ASN A 892 15.72 16.38 -10.21
CA ASN A 892 16.55 15.65 -11.17
C ASN A 892 15.86 15.44 -12.53
N ILE A 893 14.57 15.09 -12.51
CA ILE A 893 13.75 14.88 -13.72
C ILE A 893 13.57 16.20 -14.48
N LEU A 894 13.25 17.28 -13.78
CA LEU A 894 13.05 18.59 -14.39
C LEU A 894 14.36 19.24 -14.87
N HIS A 895 15.46 19.02 -14.14
CA HIS A 895 16.82 19.36 -14.60
C HIS A 895 17.19 18.60 -15.89
N SER A 896 16.89 17.31 -15.98
CA SER A 896 17.14 16.51 -17.19
C SER A 896 16.36 17.06 -18.39
N TYR A 897 15.06 17.32 -18.23
CA TYR A 897 14.25 17.95 -19.28
C TYR A 897 14.82 19.31 -19.70
N ARG A 898 15.20 20.13 -18.71
CA ARG A 898 15.80 21.46 -18.92
C ARG A 898 17.14 21.39 -19.66
N LYS A 899 17.98 20.40 -19.38
CA LYS A 899 19.33 20.26 -19.94
C LYS A 899 19.37 19.65 -21.33
N PHE A 900 18.44 18.72 -21.62
CA PHE A 900 18.51 17.89 -22.83
C PHE A 900 17.31 18.02 -23.79
N CYS A 901 16.19 18.61 -23.37
CA CYS A 901 14.97 18.70 -24.18
C CYS A 901 14.46 20.14 -24.42
N SER A 902 14.74 21.07 -23.50
CA SER A 902 14.32 22.48 -23.60
C SER A 902 15.13 23.25 -24.65
N THR A 903 14.47 23.73 -25.72
CA THR A 903 15.08 24.63 -26.71
C THR A 903 15.24 26.07 -26.22
N VAL A 904 14.48 26.48 -25.20
CA VAL A 904 14.49 27.84 -24.64
C VAL A 904 15.69 28.03 -23.73
N GLN A 905 16.65 28.88 -24.09
CA GLN A 905 17.89 29.10 -23.32
C GLN A 905 17.75 30.08 -22.13
N SER A 906 16.65 30.84 -22.01
CA SER A 906 16.46 31.82 -20.93
C SER A 906 16.54 31.18 -19.55
N THR A 907 17.54 31.54 -18.73
CA THR A 907 17.77 31.00 -17.38
C THR A 907 16.76 31.48 -16.35
N GLY A 908 16.06 32.60 -16.63
CA GLY A 908 15.00 33.13 -15.76
C GLY A 908 13.67 32.37 -15.81
N GLN A 909 13.51 31.38 -16.69
CA GLN A 909 12.26 30.64 -16.87
C GLN A 909 12.37 29.18 -16.42
N LEU A 910 11.45 28.76 -15.55
CA LEU A 910 11.23 27.35 -15.22
C LEU A 910 10.44 26.69 -16.35
N ILE A 911 11.08 25.80 -17.11
CA ILE A 911 10.48 25.09 -18.23
C ILE A 911 10.13 23.67 -17.79
N LEU A 912 8.83 23.35 -17.77
CA LEU A 912 8.29 22.04 -17.39
C LEU A 912 7.89 21.23 -18.65
N PRO A 913 8.01 19.89 -18.64
CA PRO A 913 7.40 19.05 -19.66
C PRO A 913 5.88 18.95 -19.41
N GLU A 914 5.07 19.09 -20.46
CA GLU A 914 3.61 19.14 -20.38
C GLU A 914 3.02 17.94 -19.60
N ALA A 915 3.53 16.73 -19.87
CA ALA A 915 3.10 15.50 -19.21
C ALA A 915 3.36 15.49 -17.69
N LEU A 916 4.35 16.24 -17.18
CA LEU A 916 4.70 16.26 -15.74
C LEU A 916 4.54 17.66 -15.12
N LYS A 917 3.76 18.55 -15.72
CA LYS A 917 3.60 19.95 -15.25
C LYS A 917 3.08 20.09 -13.81
N LEU A 918 2.36 19.09 -13.30
CA LEU A 918 1.86 19.03 -11.92
C LEU A 918 2.79 18.26 -10.95
N LEU A 919 3.88 17.65 -11.44
CA LEU A 919 4.81 16.90 -10.58
C LEU A 919 5.39 17.75 -9.43
N PRO A 920 5.73 19.05 -9.59
CA PRO A 920 6.10 19.90 -8.47
C PRO A 920 5.00 20.04 -7.41
N LEU A 921 3.74 20.17 -7.84
CA LEU A 921 2.59 20.34 -6.94
C LEU A 921 2.33 19.06 -6.13
N TYR A 922 2.33 17.90 -6.78
CA TYR A 922 2.15 16.61 -6.11
C TYR A 922 3.34 16.27 -5.21
N THR A 923 4.57 16.67 -5.58
CA THR A 923 5.76 16.56 -4.72
C THR A 923 5.60 17.41 -3.45
N LEU A 924 5.18 18.67 -3.58
CA LEU A 924 4.94 19.56 -2.43
C LEU A 924 3.83 18.99 -1.52
N ALA A 925 2.72 18.55 -2.10
CA ALA A 925 1.61 17.91 -1.38
C ALA A 925 2.08 16.67 -0.60
N LEU A 926 2.90 15.81 -1.22
CA LEU A 926 3.52 14.66 -0.56
C LEU A 926 4.37 15.09 0.64
N THR A 927 5.23 16.11 0.52
CA THR A 927 6.05 16.60 1.66
C THR A 927 5.24 17.15 2.83
N LYS A 928 3.99 17.61 2.60
CA LYS A 928 3.06 18.10 3.63
C LYS A 928 2.03 17.05 4.10
N SER A 929 1.98 15.88 3.47
CA SER A 929 1.02 14.81 3.79
C SER A 929 1.22 14.20 5.19
N THR A 930 0.23 13.45 5.69
CA THR A 930 0.29 12.74 7.00
C THR A 930 1.52 11.86 7.16
N GLY A 931 2.04 11.28 6.07
CA GLY A 931 3.26 10.48 6.08
C GLY A 931 4.52 11.27 6.47
N LEU A 932 4.67 12.47 5.90
CA LEU A 932 5.93 13.24 5.96
C LEU A 932 5.88 14.49 6.85
N ARG A 933 4.69 14.88 7.35
CA ARG A 933 4.54 15.95 8.33
C ARG A 933 5.05 15.53 9.73
N THR A 934 5.54 16.48 10.52
CA THR A 934 6.12 16.22 11.86
C THR A 934 5.06 16.12 12.97
N ASP A 935 3.94 16.82 12.81
CA ASP A 935 2.83 16.99 13.76
C ASP A 935 1.82 15.82 13.77
N GLY A 936 2.11 14.71 13.10
CA GLY A 936 1.25 13.51 13.06
C GLY A 936 1.58 12.46 14.14
N ARG A 937 0.53 11.84 14.72
CA ARG A 937 0.62 10.64 15.58
C ARG A 937 1.40 9.50 14.91
N ILE A 938 2.04 8.65 15.72
CA ILE A 938 2.76 7.45 15.25
C ILE A 938 1.81 6.49 14.52
N ASP A 939 0.63 6.23 15.08
CA ASP A 939 -0.38 5.34 14.48
C ASP A 939 -0.91 5.87 13.15
N ASP A 940 -1.30 7.14 13.09
CA ASP A 940 -1.87 7.77 11.88
C ASP A 940 -0.87 7.73 10.70
N ARG A 941 0.42 7.93 11.00
CA ARG A 941 1.53 7.80 10.03
C ARG A 941 1.76 6.34 9.61
N SER A 942 1.68 5.40 10.56
CA SER A 942 1.83 3.97 10.31
C SER A 942 0.68 3.40 9.46
N PHE A 943 -0.54 3.88 9.70
CA PHE A 943 -1.71 3.60 8.87
C PHE A 943 -1.51 4.16 7.45
N TRP A 944 -1.08 5.43 7.32
CA TRP A 944 -0.79 6.05 6.03
C TRP A 944 0.26 5.27 5.23
N MET A 945 1.36 4.83 5.86
CA MET A 945 2.38 3.97 5.25
C MET A 945 1.80 2.63 4.74
N SER A 946 0.98 1.98 5.58
CA SER A 946 0.34 0.69 5.25
C SER A 946 -0.58 0.83 4.03
N TYR A 947 -1.43 1.86 4.03
CA TYR A 947 -2.31 2.17 2.90
C TYR A 947 -1.53 2.52 1.64
N ALA A 948 -0.59 3.48 1.72
CA ALA A 948 0.23 3.93 0.61
C ALA A 948 0.97 2.77 -0.09
N SER A 949 1.46 1.79 0.66
CA SER A 949 2.20 0.65 0.07
C SER A 949 1.38 -0.20 -0.92
N SER A 950 0.05 -0.18 -0.84
CA SER A 950 -0.84 -0.91 -1.77
C SER A 950 -1.71 -0.02 -2.68
N VAL A 951 -1.66 1.31 -2.50
CA VAL A 951 -2.55 2.28 -3.16
C VAL A 951 -2.50 2.23 -4.69
N SER A 952 -3.64 2.49 -5.32
CA SER A 952 -3.83 2.56 -6.77
C SER A 952 -3.67 3.99 -7.32
N ALA A 953 -3.34 4.11 -8.61
CA ALA A 953 -3.16 5.40 -9.28
C ALA A 953 -4.32 6.42 -9.11
N PRO A 954 -5.62 6.05 -9.26
CA PRO A 954 -6.72 6.99 -9.01
C PRO A 954 -6.83 7.51 -7.56
N LEU A 955 -6.21 6.82 -6.59
CA LEU A 955 -6.26 7.15 -5.16
C LEU A 955 -4.95 7.76 -4.63
N ALA A 956 -3.85 7.66 -5.38
CA ALA A 956 -2.54 8.18 -5.01
C ALA A 956 -2.52 9.72 -4.88
N VAL A 957 -3.10 10.44 -5.84
CA VAL A 957 -3.16 11.92 -5.80
C VAL A 957 -4.12 12.43 -4.69
N PRO A 958 -5.38 11.95 -4.57
CA PRO A 958 -6.31 12.36 -3.50
C PRO A 958 -5.76 12.19 -2.07
N LEU A 959 -4.88 11.20 -1.85
CA LEU A 959 -4.26 10.93 -0.54
C LEU A 959 -3.32 12.06 -0.06
N VAL A 960 -2.85 12.94 -0.96
CA VAL A 960 -1.96 14.07 -0.63
C VAL A 960 -2.49 15.43 -1.09
N TYR A 961 -3.20 15.47 -2.23
CA TYR A 961 -3.85 16.66 -2.79
C TYR A 961 -5.37 16.37 -2.85
N PRO A 962 -6.10 16.54 -1.74
CA PRO A 962 -7.55 16.32 -1.67
C PRO A 962 -8.35 17.26 -2.59
N ARG A 963 -9.61 16.92 -2.83
CA ARG A 963 -10.55 17.74 -3.60
C ARG A 963 -11.31 18.68 -2.66
N LEU A 964 -11.15 19.99 -2.81
CA LEU A 964 -11.88 21.04 -2.09
C LEU A 964 -13.05 21.56 -2.94
N ILE A 965 -14.24 21.70 -2.36
CA ILE A 965 -15.49 22.08 -3.02
C ILE A 965 -16.23 23.07 -2.12
N ALA A 966 -16.66 24.22 -2.64
CA ALA A 966 -17.59 25.12 -1.93
C ALA A 966 -19.03 24.58 -2.02
N ILE A 967 -19.68 24.41 -0.87
CA ILE A 967 -21.03 23.81 -0.73
C ILE A 967 -22.07 24.76 -0.10
N ASN A 968 -21.70 26.00 0.20
CA ASN A 968 -22.62 27.05 0.66
C ASN A 968 -23.67 27.44 -0.39
N ASP A 969 -23.37 27.24 -1.67
CA ASP A 969 -24.31 27.47 -2.77
C ASP A 969 -24.16 26.37 -3.84
N LEU A 970 -24.88 25.27 -3.61
CA LEU A 970 -25.01 24.15 -4.55
C LEU A 970 -26.17 24.33 -5.55
N LEU A 971 -26.90 25.44 -5.50
CA LEU A 971 -28.14 25.64 -6.27
C LEU A 971 -28.04 26.73 -7.33
N SER A 972 -27.20 27.77 -7.16
CA SER A 972 -27.02 28.81 -8.20
C SER A 972 -26.05 28.40 -9.31
N LYS A 973 -25.15 27.45 -9.05
CA LYS A 973 -24.10 27.05 -9.98
C LYS A 973 -24.66 26.10 -11.04
N GLU A 974 -24.84 26.63 -12.25
CA GLU A 974 -25.00 25.80 -13.46
C GLU A 974 -23.86 24.79 -13.51
N THR A 975 -24.24 23.52 -13.37
CA THR A 975 -23.33 22.39 -13.27
C THR A 975 -23.30 21.75 -14.64
N ASP A 976 -22.18 21.93 -15.35
CA ASP A 976 -21.97 21.57 -16.77
C ASP A 976 -21.95 20.04 -16.96
N GLY A 977 -23.15 19.44 -16.90
CA GLY A 977 -23.39 17.98 -16.81
C GLY A 977 -22.98 17.33 -15.49
N SER A 978 -21.91 17.80 -14.84
CA SER A 978 -21.32 17.20 -13.64
C SER A 978 -22.16 17.42 -12.37
N LEU A 979 -22.49 16.35 -11.64
CA LEU A 979 -23.13 16.46 -10.32
C LEU A 979 -22.23 17.09 -9.24
N ILE A 980 -20.91 17.04 -9.40
CA ILE A 980 -19.94 17.67 -8.49
C ILE A 980 -19.56 19.07 -9.02
N PRO A 981 -19.62 20.14 -8.20
CA PRO A 981 -19.10 21.45 -8.57
C PRO A 981 -17.58 21.47 -8.80
N SER A 982 -17.09 22.43 -9.58
CA SER A 982 -15.67 22.64 -9.85
C SER A 982 -14.83 22.70 -8.56
N ALA A 983 -13.74 21.93 -8.51
CA ALA A 983 -12.83 21.93 -7.37
C ALA A 983 -12.06 23.26 -7.25
N LEU A 984 -11.84 23.70 -6.01
CA LEU A 984 -11.04 24.88 -5.67
C LEU A 984 -9.57 24.49 -5.38
N PRO A 985 -8.61 25.40 -5.62
CA PRO A 985 -7.22 25.24 -5.16
C PRO A 985 -7.10 25.01 -3.65
N LEU A 986 -6.11 24.21 -3.23
CA LEU A 986 -5.81 23.95 -1.82
C LEU A 986 -5.01 25.09 -1.17
N SER A 987 -5.63 26.27 -1.11
CA SER A 987 -5.11 27.47 -0.45
C SER A 987 -6.24 28.18 0.31
N SER A 988 -5.92 28.66 1.52
CA SER A 988 -6.82 29.43 2.38
C SER A 988 -7.33 30.74 1.76
N GLU A 989 -6.67 31.26 0.71
CA GLU A 989 -7.19 32.39 -0.10
C GLU A 989 -8.56 32.09 -0.74
N ASN A 990 -8.95 30.81 -0.87
CA ASN A 990 -10.24 30.37 -1.40
C ASN A 990 -11.31 30.13 -0.31
N ILE A 991 -10.98 30.34 0.97
CA ILE A 991 -11.83 30.07 2.13
C ILE A 991 -12.32 31.39 2.74
N SER A 992 -13.62 31.69 2.60
CA SER A 992 -14.27 32.84 3.22
C SER A 992 -14.98 32.48 4.53
N ASP A 993 -15.16 33.46 5.42
CA ASP A 993 -15.78 33.26 6.73
C ASP A 993 -17.32 33.13 6.66
N ASP A 994 -17.93 33.52 5.54
CA ASP A 994 -19.34 33.30 5.19
C ASP A 994 -19.56 32.00 4.37
N GLY A 995 -18.49 31.25 4.10
CA GLY A 995 -18.50 30.05 3.27
C GLY A 995 -18.57 28.72 4.03
N ILE A 996 -18.97 27.68 3.29
CA ILE A 996 -19.01 26.28 3.75
C ILE A 996 -18.31 25.42 2.70
N TYR A 997 -17.37 24.56 3.14
CA TYR A 997 -16.43 23.89 2.24
C TYR A 997 -16.27 22.41 2.57
N LEU A 998 -16.48 21.56 1.58
CA LEU A 998 -16.24 20.11 1.63
C LEU A 998 -14.82 19.81 1.10
N LEU A 999 -14.02 19.07 1.85
CA LEU A 999 -12.70 18.59 1.46
C LEU A 999 -12.62 17.07 1.62
N GLU A 1000 -12.37 16.34 0.53
CA GLU A 1000 -12.28 14.86 0.54
C GLU A 1000 -10.92 14.35 0.05
N ASN A 1001 -10.38 13.33 0.74
CA ASN A 1001 -9.08 12.72 0.46
C ASN A 1001 -9.17 11.25 -0.01
N GLY A 1002 -10.36 10.83 -0.47
CA GLY A 1002 -10.68 9.44 -0.82
C GLY A 1002 -10.95 8.47 0.35
N MET A 1003 -10.67 8.85 1.61
CA MET A 1003 -10.93 8.02 2.80
C MET A 1003 -11.92 8.67 3.77
N ASP A 1004 -11.65 9.93 4.12
CA ASP A 1004 -12.44 10.80 4.99
C ASP A 1004 -12.87 12.06 4.20
N ALA A 1005 -13.89 12.75 4.70
CA ALA A 1005 -14.29 14.06 4.22
C ALA A 1005 -14.53 15.04 5.39
N LEU A 1006 -13.98 16.24 5.28
CA LEU A 1006 -14.09 17.33 6.23
C LEU A 1006 -15.04 18.39 5.67
N ILE A 1007 -15.94 18.91 6.50
CA ILE A 1007 -16.83 20.03 6.14
C ILE A 1007 -16.47 21.22 7.02
N TYR A 1008 -15.74 22.18 6.49
CA TYR A 1008 -15.43 23.43 7.18
C TYR A 1008 -16.59 24.42 7.08
N ILE A 1009 -16.91 25.06 8.21
CA ILE A 1009 -17.96 26.05 8.38
C ILE A 1009 -17.31 27.33 8.93
N GLY A 1010 -17.40 28.44 8.18
CA GLY A 1010 -16.97 29.76 8.64
C GLY A 1010 -17.92 30.37 9.69
N ASN A 1011 -17.45 31.38 10.43
CA ASN A 1011 -18.18 31.96 11.56
C ASN A 1011 -19.33 32.90 11.15
N ALA A 1012 -19.24 33.51 9.96
CA ALA A 1012 -20.21 34.46 9.41
C ALA A 1012 -21.23 33.79 8.45
N VAL A 1013 -21.25 32.46 8.37
CA VAL A 1013 -22.19 31.70 7.54
C VAL A 1013 -23.64 31.99 7.96
N ASN A 1014 -24.54 32.14 6.98
CA ASN A 1014 -25.95 32.43 7.21
C ASN A 1014 -26.66 31.27 7.95
N SER A 1015 -27.33 31.57 9.07
CA SER A 1015 -28.08 30.59 9.87
C SER A 1015 -29.13 29.80 9.09
N ASN A 1016 -29.76 30.38 8.06
CA ASN A 1016 -30.71 29.64 7.23
C ASN A 1016 -30.01 28.52 6.44
N THR A 1017 -28.81 28.79 5.91
CA THR A 1017 -28.00 27.80 5.18
C THR A 1017 -27.51 26.68 6.10
N LEU A 1018 -27.16 26.98 7.36
CA LEU A 1018 -26.85 25.96 8.37
C LEU A 1018 -28.07 25.10 8.71
N GLN A 1019 -29.23 25.75 8.91
CA GLN A 1019 -30.48 25.08 9.26
C GLN A 1019 -31.00 24.19 8.12
N GLU A 1020 -30.83 24.62 6.86
CA GLU A 1020 -31.16 23.81 5.68
C GLU A 1020 -30.22 22.62 5.51
N LEU A 1021 -28.90 22.83 5.61
CA LEU A 1021 -27.91 21.78 5.35
C LEU A 1021 -27.79 20.74 6.47
N PHE A 1022 -27.80 21.19 7.72
CA PHE A 1022 -27.39 20.39 8.89
C PHE A 1022 -28.37 20.42 10.07
N GLY A 1023 -29.44 21.22 10.00
CA GLY A 1023 -30.49 21.24 11.02
C GLY A 1023 -30.19 22.03 12.29
N PHE A 1024 -29.07 22.77 12.36
CA PHE A 1024 -28.70 23.64 13.48
C PHE A 1024 -28.53 25.10 13.05
N SER A 1025 -28.66 26.05 13.98
CA SER A 1025 -28.79 27.49 13.67
C SER A 1025 -27.49 28.29 13.74
N SER A 1026 -26.47 27.79 14.44
CA SER A 1026 -25.20 28.48 14.67
C SER A 1026 -23.98 27.56 14.76
N VAL A 1027 -22.78 28.12 14.53
CA VAL A 1027 -21.48 27.42 14.61
C VAL A 1027 -21.15 26.95 16.05
N ALA A 1028 -21.83 27.51 17.06
CA ALA A 1028 -21.74 27.08 18.44
C ALA A 1028 -22.44 25.73 18.70
N GLU A 1029 -23.46 25.39 17.91
CA GLU A 1029 -24.26 24.15 18.03
C GLU A 1029 -23.60 22.93 17.36
N ILE A 1030 -22.46 23.10 16.67
CA ILE A 1030 -21.77 22.02 15.95
C ILE A 1030 -21.49 20.83 16.89
N PRO A 1031 -22.07 19.64 16.63
CA PRO A 1031 -21.92 18.49 17.52
C PRO A 1031 -20.54 17.85 17.37
N ALA A 1032 -19.99 17.35 18.48
CA ALA A 1032 -18.70 16.66 18.51
C ALA A 1032 -18.69 15.32 17.73
N GLN A 1033 -19.86 14.81 17.36
CA GLN A 1033 -20.04 13.62 16.52
C GLN A 1033 -21.13 13.94 15.49
N PHE A 1034 -20.87 13.65 14.21
CA PHE A 1034 -21.75 14.03 13.11
C PHE A 1034 -22.11 12.83 12.25
N VAL A 1035 -23.40 12.75 11.88
CA VAL A 1035 -23.93 11.86 10.85
C VAL A 1035 -24.76 12.72 9.94
N LEU A 1036 -24.43 12.75 8.64
CA LEU A 1036 -25.19 13.51 7.66
C LEU A 1036 -26.61 12.95 7.57
N GLN A 1037 -27.59 13.82 7.77
CA GLN A 1037 -28.99 13.55 7.49
C GLN A 1037 -29.39 14.20 6.16
N GLN A 1038 -30.49 13.72 5.57
CA GLN A 1038 -31.12 14.36 4.42
C GLN A 1038 -32.40 15.03 4.90
N HIS A 1039 -32.40 16.35 4.98
CA HIS A 1039 -33.56 17.15 5.34
C HIS A 1039 -34.48 17.36 4.12
N ASP A 1040 -35.75 17.69 4.35
CA ASP A 1040 -36.73 17.85 3.27
C ASP A 1040 -36.67 19.23 2.59
N ASN A 1041 -35.47 19.60 2.11
CA ASN A 1041 -35.21 20.80 1.32
C ASN A 1041 -34.25 20.49 0.16
N SER A 1042 -34.16 21.40 -0.82
CA SER A 1042 -33.34 21.23 -2.02
C SER A 1042 -31.84 21.20 -1.73
N MET A 1043 -31.34 22.07 -0.84
CA MET A 1043 -29.91 22.21 -0.55
C MET A 1043 -29.34 20.96 0.13
N SER A 1044 -30.01 20.42 1.14
CA SER A 1044 -29.62 19.18 1.84
C SER A 1044 -29.68 17.95 0.92
N LYS A 1045 -30.73 17.84 0.09
CA LYS A 1045 -30.80 16.80 -0.95
C LYS A 1045 -29.64 16.91 -1.93
N LYS A 1046 -29.28 18.13 -2.36
CA LYS A 1046 -28.16 18.34 -3.28
C LYS A 1046 -26.80 18.03 -2.65
N LEU A 1047 -26.60 18.34 -1.37
CA LEU A 1047 -25.39 17.93 -0.63
C LEU A 1047 -25.29 16.39 -0.53
N ASN A 1048 -26.41 15.71 -0.27
CA ASN A 1048 -26.46 14.24 -0.24
C ASN A 1048 -26.19 13.62 -1.63
N GLU A 1049 -26.70 14.20 -2.73
CA GLU A 1049 -26.32 13.82 -4.09
C GLU A 1049 -24.81 13.94 -4.32
N VAL A 1050 -24.21 15.10 -4.03
CA VAL A 1050 -22.77 15.38 -4.21
C VAL A 1050 -21.92 14.39 -3.40
N ILE A 1051 -22.27 14.13 -2.15
CA ILE A 1051 -21.52 13.21 -1.28
C ILE A 1051 -21.67 11.76 -1.75
N ASN A 1052 -22.83 11.33 -2.23
CA ASN A 1052 -23.03 9.97 -2.74
C ASN A 1052 -22.38 9.77 -4.13
N GLU A 1053 -22.33 10.81 -4.96
CA GLU A 1053 -21.53 10.85 -6.19
C GLU A 1053 -20.05 10.66 -5.89
N ILE A 1054 -19.47 11.42 -4.95
CA ILE A 1054 -18.08 11.25 -4.51
C ILE A 1054 -17.85 9.83 -3.96
N ARG A 1055 -18.75 9.32 -3.11
CA ARG A 1055 -18.64 7.95 -2.56
C ARG A 1055 -18.63 6.88 -3.65
N ARG A 1056 -19.40 7.06 -4.74
CA ARG A 1056 -19.33 6.18 -5.92
C ARG A 1056 -17.98 6.29 -6.62
N GLN A 1057 -17.50 7.51 -6.90
CA GLN A 1057 -16.18 7.75 -7.51
C GLN A 1057 -15.02 7.16 -6.69
N ARG A 1058 -15.16 7.07 -5.36
CA ARG A 1058 -14.16 6.49 -4.45
C ARG A 1058 -14.36 5.01 -4.13
N CYS A 1059 -15.52 4.42 -4.47
CA CYS A 1059 -15.96 3.09 -4.00
C CYS A 1059 -15.79 2.92 -2.47
N SER A 1060 -16.01 4.00 -1.72
CA SER A 1060 -15.61 4.13 -0.31
C SER A 1060 -16.64 4.94 0.47
N TYR A 1061 -17.05 4.46 1.64
CA TYR A 1061 -17.88 5.26 2.53
C TYR A 1061 -17.01 6.29 3.26
N LEU A 1062 -17.06 7.53 2.77
CA LEU A 1062 -16.36 8.65 3.40
C LEU A 1062 -16.99 8.98 4.76
N ARG A 1063 -16.14 8.98 5.80
CA ARG A 1063 -16.46 9.46 7.15
C ARG A 1063 -16.55 10.98 7.12
N LEU A 1064 -17.64 11.55 7.61
CA LEU A 1064 -17.86 13.00 7.61
C LEU A 1064 -17.53 13.60 8.98
N LYS A 1065 -16.74 14.67 8.99
CA LYS A 1065 -16.41 15.44 10.19
C LYS A 1065 -16.72 16.91 9.93
N LEU A 1066 -17.45 17.56 10.83
CA LEU A 1066 -17.61 19.01 10.82
C LEU A 1066 -16.33 19.65 11.37
N CYS A 1067 -15.91 20.75 10.75
CA CYS A 1067 -14.73 21.52 11.09
C CYS A 1067 -15.12 22.99 11.28
N ARG A 1068 -14.57 23.65 12.31
CA ARG A 1068 -14.79 25.09 12.56
C ARG A 1068 -13.49 25.77 13.00
N GLN A 1069 -13.46 27.10 12.94
CA GLN A 1069 -12.29 27.86 13.37
C GLN A 1069 -12.05 27.73 14.89
N GLY A 1070 -10.79 27.85 15.32
CA GLY A 1070 -10.41 27.93 16.73
C GLY A 1070 -10.21 26.61 17.48
N ASP A 1071 -10.60 25.46 16.91
CA ASP A 1071 -10.33 24.15 17.48
C ASP A 1071 -9.53 23.22 16.54
N SER A 1072 -9.20 22.01 17.04
CA SER A 1072 -8.35 21.05 16.34
C SER A 1072 -8.95 20.52 15.03
N SER A 1073 -10.27 20.59 14.85
CA SER A 1073 -10.93 20.21 13.60
C SER A 1073 -10.65 21.22 12.48
N GLY A 1074 -10.66 22.52 12.79
CA GLY A 1074 -10.26 23.59 11.88
C GLY A 1074 -8.77 23.52 11.55
N MET A 1075 -7.91 23.30 12.56
CA MET A 1075 -6.48 23.12 12.34
C MET A 1075 -6.18 21.93 11.42
N LEU A 1076 -6.90 20.82 11.57
CA LEU A 1076 -6.81 19.68 10.65
C LEU A 1076 -7.24 20.05 9.23
N PHE A 1077 -8.35 20.77 9.04
CA PHE A 1077 -8.80 21.24 7.73
C PHE A 1077 -7.75 22.14 7.05
N PHE A 1078 -7.26 23.18 7.73
CA PHE A 1078 -6.24 24.08 7.17
C PHE A 1078 -4.90 23.38 6.92
N SER A 1079 -4.59 22.29 7.63
CA SER A 1079 -3.42 21.45 7.33
C SER A 1079 -3.46 20.74 5.96
N PHE A 1080 -4.60 20.76 5.27
CA PHE A 1080 -4.74 20.29 3.89
C PHE A 1080 -4.68 21.41 2.84
N MET A 1081 -4.47 22.67 3.23
CA MET A 1081 -4.15 23.77 2.30
C MET A 1081 -2.69 23.67 1.85
N VAL A 1082 -2.36 22.62 1.10
CA VAL A 1082 -0.98 22.22 0.78
C VAL A 1082 -0.22 23.22 -0.11
N GLU A 1083 -0.90 24.20 -0.70
CA GLU A 1083 -0.25 25.27 -1.45
C GLU A 1083 0.18 26.46 -0.57
N ASP A 1084 -0.41 26.60 0.63
CA ASP A 1084 -0.10 27.69 1.53
C ASP A 1084 1.29 27.54 2.16
N LYS A 1085 1.85 28.66 2.62
CA LYS A 1085 3.05 28.64 3.44
C LYS A 1085 2.73 28.05 4.81
N SER A 1086 3.59 27.14 5.27
CA SER A 1086 3.40 26.41 6.53
C SER A 1086 4.68 26.45 7.37
N PRO A 1087 4.62 26.23 8.71
CA PRO A 1087 5.82 26.04 9.53
C PRO A 1087 6.71 24.89 9.03
N MET A 1088 6.12 23.94 8.31
CA MET A 1088 6.75 22.76 7.74
C MET A 1088 7.42 22.97 6.38
N GLY A 1089 7.10 24.05 5.66
CA GLY A 1089 7.56 24.22 4.29
C GLY A 1089 6.88 25.32 3.49
N LEU A 1090 7.52 25.60 2.35
CA LEU A 1090 7.25 26.65 1.38
C LEU A 1090 5.80 26.64 0.86
N SER A 1091 5.29 27.81 0.44
CA SER A 1091 4.10 27.87 -0.43
C SER A 1091 4.38 27.26 -1.80
N TYR A 1092 3.37 27.03 -2.64
CA TYR A 1092 3.58 26.47 -3.98
C TYR A 1092 4.43 27.39 -4.87
N VAL A 1093 4.23 28.71 -4.80
CA VAL A 1093 5.05 29.69 -5.52
C VAL A 1093 6.50 29.67 -5.02
N GLU A 1094 6.70 29.66 -3.69
CA GLU A 1094 8.04 29.56 -3.09
C GLU A 1094 8.73 28.22 -3.46
N PHE A 1095 7.99 27.12 -3.54
CA PHE A 1095 8.50 25.81 -3.91
C PHE A 1095 8.91 25.76 -5.40
N LEU A 1096 8.14 26.34 -6.31
CA LEU A 1096 8.54 26.46 -7.72
C LEU A 1096 9.84 27.28 -7.87
N VAL A 1097 9.99 28.37 -7.11
CA VAL A 1097 11.24 29.16 -7.06
C VAL A 1097 12.40 28.32 -6.48
N HIS A 1098 12.16 27.52 -5.44
CA HIS A 1098 13.16 26.60 -4.89
C HIS A 1098 13.60 25.54 -5.92
N ILE A 1099 12.66 24.85 -6.56
CA ILE A 1099 12.92 23.86 -7.62
C ILE A 1099 13.71 24.50 -8.76
N HIS A 1100 13.32 25.69 -9.25
CA HIS A 1100 14.05 26.39 -10.31
C HIS A 1100 15.48 26.73 -9.91
N ARG A 1101 15.70 27.21 -8.68
CA ARG A 1101 17.04 27.49 -8.14
C ARG A 1101 17.90 26.23 -8.07
N GLN A 1102 17.36 25.11 -7.60
CA GLN A 1102 18.08 23.82 -7.56
C GLN A 1102 18.39 23.29 -8.96
N ILE A 1103 17.54 23.57 -9.96
CA ILE A 1103 17.83 23.25 -11.36
C ILE A 1103 18.97 24.11 -11.90
N GLN A 1104 19.02 25.42 -11.63
CA GLN A 1104 20.15 26.26 -12.07
C GLN A 1104 21.48 25.79 -11.44
N ILE A 1105 21.48 25.46 -10.14
CA ILE A 1105 22.66 24.93 -9.41
C ILE A 1105 23.21 23.60 -9.97
N LYS A 1106 22.45 22.89 -10.84
CA LYS A 1106 22.91 21.68 -11.56
C LYS A 1106 23.19 21.92 -13.07
N MET A 1107 22.88 23.12 -13.56
CA MET A 1107 23.23 23.59 -14.90
C MET A 1107 24.61 24.25 -14.93
N ASP A 1108 24.96 24.95 -13.86
CA ASP A 1108 26.31 25.44 -13.53
C ASP A 1108 27.30 24.28 -13.23
#